data_AF-A0A5D2TIU8-F1
#
_entry.id   AF-A0A5D2TIU8-F1
#
_cell.length_a   1.000
_cell.length_b   1.000
_cell.length_c   1.000
_cell.angle_alpha   90.00
_cell.angle_beta   90.00
_cell.angle_gamma   90.00
#
_symmetry.space_group_name_H-M   'P 1'
#
loop_
_entity.id
_entity.type
_entity.pdbx_description
1 polymer ?
#
loop_
_entity_poly.entity_id
_entity_poly.type
_entity_poly.pdbx_seq_one_letter_code
_entity_poly.pdbx_strand_id
1 'polypeptide(L)'
;MFSVQKWKCSWSMVATVASIIVLVSVVHLFLFPVVPSLDYFSARQVQYKCVPINSSLEQSTDHVWENKPQGLNLDHRFPTDLHNGVVYRNAPWKAEIGRWLSGCDAIATEVNIVETLGGRRCKSDCSGLGVCNHELGQCRCFHGFSGEACSERLNLSCNYPGTPELPYGRWVISICSAHCDTTRAMCFCGEGTKYPNRPVAEACGFQMNLPSEPEGAKLTDWAKADLDNIFTTNGSKPGWCNVDPAAAYDSKVLFKEECDCKYDGLWGRFCEVPVESVCINQCSGNGHCRGGFCQCYNGWYGTDCSIPSVVSPIGEWPKWLKPAHLDIPSNEVTGRLVNLNAAVEKKRPLIYVYDLPPEFNSLLLEGRHFKFECVNRIYDERNATLWTEQLYGSQMAMYESILASPHRTLNGEEADFFFVPVLDACIITRADDAPHLSLENHTGLRSSLTLEFYKKAYEHIIEKYPYWNRSAGKDHIWSFSWDEGACYAPKEIWNSMMLVHWGNTNSKHNHSTTAYWADNWDKIPSDRRGNHSCFDPAKDLVLPAWKRPDVTSLSAKLWSRPRENRKTLFYFNGNLGPAYTSGRPEATYSMGIRQKLADEFGSTPNKEGKLGKQYAEDVVVTPLRSENYHEDIANSTFCAVLPGDGWSGRMEDSILQGCIPVVIQVQY
;
A
#
# COMPACT_ATOMS: atom_id res chain seq x y z
N MET A 1 -42.31 51.16 -39.12
CA MET A 1 -41.50 52.35 -38.80
C MET A 1 -40.44 51.94 -37.79
N PHE A 2 -39.19 51.79 -38.18
CA PHE A 2 -38.01 52.23 -37.42
C PHE A 2 -36.81 52.25 -38.38
N SER A 3 -36.03 53.31 -38.23
CA SER A 3 -35.10 53.89 -39.19
C SER A 3 -33.74 53.18 -39.21
N VAL A 4 -33.17 52.97 -40.41
CA VAL A 4 -31.76 52.56 -40.59
C VAL A 4 -30.90 53.81 -40.40
N GLN A 5 -30.37 54.00 -39.19
CA GLN A 5 -29.42 55.07 -38.91
C GLN A 5 -28.01 54.59 -39.27
N LYS A 6 -27.50 55.07 -40.42
CA LYS A 6 -26.10 54.90 -40.82
C LYS A 6 -25.19 55.51 -39.76
N TRP A 7 -24.45 54.66 -39.05
CA TRP A 7 -23.41 55.13 -38.13
C TRP A 7 -22.20 55.61 -38.95
N LYS A 8 -21.95 56.93 -38.91
CA LYS A 8 -20.71 57.52 -39.40
C LYS A 8 -19.62 57.19 -38.38
N CYS A 9 -18.83 56.16 -38.65
CA CYS A 9 -17.66 55.84 -37.84
C CYS A 9 -16.62 56.94 -38.04
N SER A 10 -16.41 57.78 -37.02
CA SER A 10 -15.34 58.76 -36.98
C SER A 10 -13.99 58.05 -37.08
N TRP A 11 -13.06 58.59 -37.86
CA TRP A 11 -11.69 58.08 -37.95
C TRP A 11 -11.01 58.00 -36.56
N SER A 12 -11.44 58.84 -35.60
CA SER A 12 -10.96 58.74 -34.22
C SER A 12 -11.47 57.49 -33.50
N MET A 13 -12.71 57.03 -33.74
CA MET A 13 -13.22 55.79 -33.16
C MET A 13 -12.50 54.57 -33.75
N VAL A 14 -12.22 54.58 -35.05
CA VAL A 14 -11.45 53.51 -35.70
C VAL A 14 -10.02 53.49 -35.15
N ALA A 15 -9.40 54.65 -34.96
CA ALA A 15 -8.08 54.74 -34.35
C ALA A 15 -8.06 54.28 -32.88
N THR A 16 -9.10 54.59 -32.10
CA THR A 16 -9.21 54.15 -30.70
C THR A 16 -9.46 52.65 -30.61
N VAL A 17 -10.35 52.09 -31.44
CA VAL A 17 -10.60 50.64 -31.49
C VAL A 17 -9.35 49.89 -31.99
N ALA A 18 -8.66 50.41 -33.00
CA ALA A 18 -7.38 49.84 -33.45
C ALA A 18 -6.31 49.91 -32.35
N SER A 19 -6.25 51.02 -31.60
CA SER A 19 -5.31 51.17 -30.48
C SER A 19 -5.63 50.22 -29.33
N ILE A 20 -6.91 49.99 -29.03
CA ILE A 20 -7.36 49.01 -28.03
C ILE A 20 -7.05 47.58 -28.50
N ILE A 21 -7.28 47.26 -29.78
CA ILE A 21 -6.95 45.94 -30.33
C ILE A 21 -5.43 45.72 -30.30
N VAL A 22 -4.62 46.72 -30.64
CA VAL A 22 -3.16 46.66 -30.52
C VAL A 22 -2.75 46.52 -29.06
N LEU A 23 -3.34 47.26 -28.14
CA LEU A 23 -3.02 47.15 -26.71
C LEU A 23 -3.40 45.77 -26.14
N VAL A 24 -4.57 45.25 -26.49
CA VAL A 24 -5.02 43.90 -26.09
C VAL A 24 -4.15 42.82 -26.74
N SER A 25 -3.71 43.00 -27.99
CA SER A 25 -2.80 42.09 -28.67
C SER A 25 -1.38 42.12 -28.08
N VAL A 26 -0.90 43.30 -27.68
CA VAL A 26 0.38 43.47 -26.98
C VAL A 26 0.31 42.86 -25.58
N VAL A 27 -0.78 43.09 -24.84
CA VAL A 27 -1.02 42.47 -23.53
C VAL A 27 -1.15 40.95 -23.65
N HIS A 28 -1.78 40.43 -24.69
CA HIS A 28 -1.80 38.99 -24.96
C HIS A 28 -0.41 38.46 -25.34
N LEU A 29 0.38 39.19 -26.14
CA LEU A 29 1.77 38.81 -26.48
C LEU A 29 2.72 38.82 -25.26
N PHE A 30 2.47 39.66 -24.24
CA PHE A 30 3.31 39.74 -23.04
C PHE A 30 2.80 38.91 -21.85
N LEU A 31 1.50 38.57 -21.78
CA LEU A 31 0.93 37.73 -20.71
C LEU A 31 0.71 36.27 -21.12
N PHE A 32 0.62 35.96 -22.42
CA PHE A 32 0.39 34.61 -22.92
C PHE A 32 1.25 34.32 -24.16
N PRO A 33 2.35 33.55 -24.05
CA PRO A 33 3.15 33.21 -25.20
C PRO A 33 2.34 32.32 -26.18
N VAL A 34 2.15 32.82 -27.41
CA VAL A 34 1.36 32.20 -28.51
C VAL A 34 2.07 30.98 -29.14
N VAL A 35 3.29 30.67 -28.66
CA VAL A 35 3.98 29.41 -28.89
C VAL A 35 4.50 28.98 -27.53
N PRO A 36 4.25 27.75 -27.04
CA PRO A 36 4.93 27.27 -25.84
C PRO A 36 6.42 27.40 -26.09
N SER A 37 7.16 28.10 -25.22
CA SER A 37 8.60 27.96 -25.27
C SER A 37 8.91 26.48 -25.04
N LEU A 38 9.45 25.82 -26.05
CA LEU A 38 10.01 24.47 -25.94
C LEU A 38 11.24 24.44 -25.01
N ASP A 39 11.57 25.55 -24.35
CA ASP A 39 12.60 25.66 -23.32
C ASP A 39 12.27 24.91 -22.02
N TYR A 40 11.06 24.36 -21.86
CA TYR A 40 10.78 23.37 -20.81
C TYR A 40 11.55 22.04 -21.02
N PHE A 41 12.12 21.82 -22.21
CA PHE A 41 13.06 20.73 -22.50
C PHE A 41 14.53 21.17 -22.47
N SER A 42 14.82 22.41 -22.06
CA SER A 42 16.19 22.89 -21.77
C SER A 42 16.54 22.77 -20.29
N ALA A 43 16.05 21.74 -19.61
CA ALA A 43 16.96 21.09 -18.67
C ALA A 43 18.20 20.76 -19.52
N ARG A 44 19.35 21.39 -19.21
CA ARG A 44 20.65 20.91 -19.70
C ARG A 44 20.54 19.40 -19.73
N GLN A 45 20.67 18.81 -20.92
CA GLN A 45 20.78 17.37 -21.08
C GLN A 45 21.98 16.94 -20.23
N VAL A 46 21.75 16.72 -18.93
CA VAL A 46 22.31 15.57 -18.26
C VAL A 46 21.73 14.44 -19.09
N GLN A 47 22.55 13.92 -19.99
CA GLN A 47 22.28 12.65 -20.66
C GLN A 47 22.11 11.62 -19.54
N TYR A 48 20.89 11.50 -19.00
CA TYR A 48 20.50 10.41 -18.13
C TYR A 48 20.47 9.17 -19.02
N LYS A 49 21.61 8.50 -19.16
CA LYS A 49 21.69 7.17 -19.75
C LYS A 49 21.15 6.15 -18.74
N CYS A 50 19.85 6.16 -18.49
CA CYS A 50 19.17 4.92 -18.12
C CYS A 50 19.15 4.09 -19.41
N VAL A 51 20.16 3.24 -19.60
CA VAL A 51 20.27 2.40 -20.80
C VAL A 51 19.10 1.41 -20.79
N PRO A 52 18.17 1.46 -21.75
CA PRO A 52 17.23 0.37 -21.95
C PRO A 52 18.03 -0.87 -22.34
N ILE A 53 17.68 -2.04 -21.81
CA ILE A 53 18.28 -3.32 -22.23
C ILE A 53 17.83 -3.60 -23.67
N ASN A 54 18.54 -3.05 -24.65
CA ASN A 54 18.34 -3.35 -26.07
C ASN A 54 19.03 -4.67 -26.38
N SER A 55 18.26 -5.75 -26.43
CA SER A 55 18.69 -7.01 -27.05
C SER A 55 18.18 -7.07 -28.49
N SER A 56 18.83 -6.34 -29.40
CA SER A 56 18.66 -6.54 -30.84
C SER A 56 19.59 -7.67 -31.29
N LEU A 57 19.02 -8.86 -31.54
CA LEU A 57 19.72 -9.97 -32.17
C LEU A 57 19.21 -10.06 -33.61
N GLU A 58 19.82 -9.29 -34.51
CA GLU A 58 19.73 -9.55 -35.94
C GLU A 58 20.80 -10.57 -36.33
N GLN A 59 20.36 -11.58 -37.09
CA GLN A 59 21.20 -12.59 -37.73
C GLN A 59 22.13 -11.93 -38.76
N SER A 60 23.45 -12.14 -38.65
CA SER A 60 24.27 -12.64 -39.78
C SER A 60 25.72 -12.98 -39.39
N THR A 61 26.15 -14.07 -40.04
CA THR A 61 27.43 -14.76 -40.21
C THR A 61 28.79 -14.07 -39.96
N ASP A 62 29.61 -14.81 -39.21
CA ASP A 62 31.06 -15.09 -39.29
C ASP A 62 32.17 -14.02 -39.44
N HIS A 63 33.14 -14.20 -38.51
CA HIS A 63 34.55 -13.82 -38.48
C HIS A 63 34.97 -12.37 -38.11
N VAL A 64 35.48 -12.23 -36.87
CA VAL A 64 36.86 -11.82 -36.47
C VAL A 64 36.81 -11.23 -35.04
N TRP A 65 37.70 -11.72 -34.18
CA TRP A 65 37.85 -11.42 -32.74
C TRP A 65 38.31 -9.97 -32.45
N GLU A 66 37.69 -9.29 -31.48
CA GLU A 66 38.31 -8.84 -30.20
C GLU A 66 37.40 -7.87 -29.41
N ASN A 67 37.29 -8.11 -28.09
CA ASN A 67 36.63 -7.33 -27.03
C ASN A 67 35.08 -7.37 -26.89
N LYS A 68 34.58 -8.42 -26.21
CA LYS A 68 33.27 -8.43 -25.52
C LYS A 68 33.39 -7.81 -24.13
N PRO A 69 32.51 -6.88 -23.69
CA PRO A 69 32.16 -6.76 -22.29
C PRO A 69 31.34 -8.00 -21.90
N GLN A 70 31.71 -8.62 -20.78
CA GLN A 70 31.07 -9.81 -20.23
C GLN A 70 29.57 -9.60 -20.01
N GLY A 71 28.77 -10.60 -20.36
CA GLY A 71 27.35 -10.65 -20.02
C GLY A 71 27.18 -10.52 -18.51
N LEU A 72 26.26 -9.65 -18.08
CA LEU A 72 25.93 -9.44 -16.67
C LEU A 72 25.39 -10.75 -16.07
N ASN A 73 26.21 -11.41 -15.27
CA ASN A 73 25.79 -12.54 -14.45
C ASN A 73 25.04 -12.00 -13.21
N LEU A 74 23.72 -11.95 -13.29
CA LEU A 74 22.84 -11.43 -12.22
C LEU A 74 22.83 -12.30 -10.97
N ASP A 75 23.20 -13.58 -11.08
CA ASP A 75 23.26 -14.52 -9.95
C ASP A 75 24.37 -14.15 -8.96
N HIS A 76 25.41 -13.45 -9.42
CA HIS A 76 26.49 -12.97 -8.56
C HIS A 76 26.11 -11.73 -7.74
N ARG A 77 25.11 -10.97 -8.20
CA ARG A 77 24.66 -9.70 -7.59
C ARG A 77 23.53 -9.90 -6.59
N PHE A 78 22.76 -10.98 -6.75
CA PHE A 78 21.57 -11.31 -5.96
C PHE A 78 21.50 -12.82 -5.73
N PRO A 79 22.34 -13.37 -4.83
CA PRO A 79 22.38 -14.81 -4.59
C PRO A 79 21.04 -15.30 -4.08
N THR A 80 20.63 -16.50 -4.47
CA THR A 80 19.43 -17.14 -3.92
C THR A 80 19.74 -17.79 -2.57
N ASP A 81 18.78 -17.79 -1.64
CA ASP A 81 18.87 -18.59 -0.41
C ASP A 81 18.63 -20.08 -0.71
N LEU A 82 18.69 -20.92 0.34
CA LEU A 82 18.43 -22.37 0.26
C LEU A 82 16.98 -22.71 -0.16
N HIS A 83 16.10 -21.70 -0.25
CA HIS A 83 14.69 -21.80 -0.63
C HIS A 83 14.37 -21.04 -1.93
N ASN A 84 15.38 -20.71 -2.75
CA ASN A 84 15.26 -19.98 -4.03
C ASN A 84 14.74 -18.52 -3.92
N GLY A 85 14.74 -17.90 -2.72
CA GLY A 85 14.46 -16.48 -2.54
C GLY A 85 15.67 -15.61 -2.89
N VAL A 86 15.46 -14.44 -3.49
CA VAL A 86 16.55 -13.48 -3.77
C VAL A 86 17.06 -12.89 -2.46
N VAL A 87 18.35 -13.06 -2.18
CA VAL A 87 19.01 -12.47 -1.01
C VAL A 87 19.61 -11.13 -1.42
N TYR A 88 18.95 -10.04 -1.02
CA TYR A 88 19.52 -8.70 -1.11
C TYR A 88 19.90 -8.23 0.30
N ARG A 89 21.20 -7.98 0.50
CA ARG A 89 21.76 -7.56 1.81
C ARG A 89 21.36 -8.46 3.00
N ASN A 90 21.32 -9.78 2.77
CA ASN A 90 20.95 -10.83 3.74
C ASN A 90 19.47 -10.85 4.17
N ALA A 91 18.61 -9.97 3.63
CA ALA A 91 17.17 -10.12 3.77
C ALA A 91 16.63 -11.06 2.66
N PRO A 92 15.89 -12.12 2.99
CA PRO A 92 15.26 -12.98 2.00
C PRO A 92 14.07 -12.26 1.36
N TRP A 93 14.20 -11.90 0.08
CA TRP A 93 13.13 -11.37 -0.75
C TRP A 93 12.67 -12.46 -1.73
N LYS A 94 11.49 -13.04 -1.50
CA LYS A 94 10.88 -14.01 -2.45
C LYS A 94 10.26 -13.33 -3.70
N ALA A 95 10.68 -12.11 -4.02
CA ALA A 95 10.05 -11.25 -5.03
C ALA A 95 11.05 -10.82 -6.11
N GLU A 96 10.88 -11.30 -7.34
CA GLU A 96 11.65 -10.77 -8.49
C GLU A 96 11.44 -9.25 -8.68
N ILE A 97 10.31 -8.70 -8.17
CA ILE A 97 9.93 -7.29 -8.31
C ILE A 97 10.73 -6.29 -7.45
N GLY A 98 11.67 -6.74 -6.60
CA GLY A 98 12.65 -5.85 -5.96
C GLY A 98 13.83 -5.43 -6.87
N ARG A 99 14.05 -6.13 -7.99
CA ARG A 99 15.24 -5.92 -8.84
C ARG A 99 15.22 -4.59 -9.62
N TRP A 100 14.04 -4.03 -9.94
CA TRP A 100 13.93 -2.86 -10.82
C TRP A 100 14.40 -1.54 -10.18
N LEU A 101 14.31 -1.40 -8.85
CA LEU A 101 14.82 -0.23 -8.13
C LEU A 101 16.34 -0.09 -8.23
N SER A 102 17.06 -1.18 -8.52
CA SER A 102 18.52 -1.18 -8.71
C SER A 102 18.97 -0.66 -10.09
N GLY A 103 18.05 -0.43 -11.04
CA GLY A 103 18.37 0.09 -12.38
C GLY A 103 18.74 1.58 -12.42
N CYS A 104 18.40 2.34 -11.38
CA CYS A 104 18.72 3.76 -11.25
C CYS A 104 20.12 4.01 -10.63
N ASP A 105 20.83 2.94 -10.25
CA ASP A 105 22.06 2.99 -9.44
C ASP A 105 23.28 3.65 -10.10
N ALA A 106 23.28 3.84 -11.42
CA ALA A 106 24.46 4.29 -12.16
C ALA A 106 24.72 5.82 -12.07
N ILE A 107 23.83 6.59 -11.42
CA ILE A 107 23.83 8.06 -11.48
C ILE A 107 24.04 8.72 -10.10
N ALA A 108 24.02 7.96 -9.00
CA ALA A 108 24.25 8.49 -7.67
C ALA A 108 25.75 8.48 -7.32
N THR A 109 26.33 9.65 -7.04
CA THR A 109 27.67 9.75 -6.45
C THR A 109 27.68 9.13 -5.06
N GLU A 110 28.59 8.18 -4.85
CA GLU A 110 28.88 7.62 -3.54
C GLU A 110 29.53 8.69 -2.66
N VAL A 111 29.09 8.77 -1.41
CA VAL A 111 29.59 9.69 -0.40
C VAL A 111 29.96 8.90 0.86
N ASN A 112 31.06 9.30 1.50
CA ASN A 112 31.42 8.78 2.81
C ASN A 112 30.56 9.46 3.87
N ILE A 113 29.83 8.67 4.63
CA ILE A 113 28.98 9.14 5.73
C ILE A 113 29.33 8.40 7.01
N VAL A 114 29.00 8.98 8.16
CA VAL A 114 29.18 8.31 9.45
C VAL A 114 27.84 7.76 9.92
N GLU A 115 27.70 6.44 9.98
CA GLU A 115 26.55 5.78 10.56
C GLU A 115 26.69 5.67 12.07
N THR A 116 25.64 6.06 12.81
CA THR A 116 25.63 5.97 14.28
C THR A 116 24.81 4.76 14.70
N LEU A 117 25.47 3.75 15.27
CA LEU A 117 24.81 2.58 15.86
C LEU A 117 24.38 2.87 17.29
N GLY A 118 23.10 2.66 17.58
CA GLY A 118 22.52 2.89 18.90
C GLY A 118 23.10 1.94 19.96
N GLY A 119 23.49 2.50 21.10
CA GLY A 119 23.95 1.75 22.27
C GLY A 119 23.10 1.93 23.52
N ARG A 120 22.01 2.71 23.46
CA ARG A 120 21.19 3.00 24.64
C ARG A 120 20.50 1.73 25.14
N ARG A 121 20.42 1.59 26.47
CA ARG A 121 19.70 0.49 27.11
C ARG A 121 18.27 0.90 27.38
N CYS A 122 17.36 -0.05 27.22
CA CYS A 122 15.98 0.13 27.61
C CYS A 122 15.73 -0.40 29.04
N LYS A 123 14.69 0.13 29.67
CA LYS A 123 14.29 -0.25 31.02
C LYS A 123 13.91 -1.74 31.06
N SER A 124 14.54 -2.49 31.97
CA SER A 124 14.32 -3.93 32.17
C SER A 124 14.39 -4.77 30.90
N ASP A 125 15.16 -4.34 29.89
CA ASP A 125 15.24 -4.98 28.58
C ASP A 125 13.85 -5.24 27.94
N CYS A 126 12.96 -4.25 28.09
CA CYS A 126 11.57 -4.31 27.62
C CYS A 126 10.79 -5.51 28.16
N SER A 127 11.21 -6.06 29.31
CA SER A 127 10.60 -7.22 29.98
C SER A 127 10.45 -8.46 29.09
N GLY A 128 11.18 -8.55 27.97
CA GLY A 128 10.98 -9.57 26.94
C GLY A 128 9.66 -9.46 26.17
N LEU A 129 8.92 -8.37 26.37
CA LEU A 129 7.58 -8.09 25.80
C LEU A 129 7.62 -6.90 24.82
N GLY A 130 8.80 -6.60 24.30
CA GLY A 130 9.03 -5.59 23.28
C GLY A 130 10.45 -5.65 22.73
N VAL A 131 10.74 -4.74 21.81
CA VAL A 131 12.09 -4.56 21.23
C VAL A 131 12.65 -3.22 21.67
N CYS A 132 13.90 -3.19 22.12
CA CYS A 132 14.57 -1.95 22.50
C CYS A 132 14.95 -1.14 21.25
N ASN A 133 14.42 0.07 21.12
CA ASN A 133 15.00 1.06 20.22
C ASN A 133 16.28 1.60 20.87
N HIS A 134 17.43 1.13 20.39
CA HIS A 134 18.75 1.49 20.94
C HIS A 134 19.21 2.90 20.56
N GLU A 135 18.53 3.58 19.63
CA GLU A 135 18.77 4.98 19.30
C GLU A 135 18.15 5.90 20.36
N LEU A 136 16.89 5.65 20.73
CA LEU A 136 16.16 6.45 21.71
C LEU A 136 16.33 5.97 23.15
N GLY A 137 16.56 4.67 23.36
CA GLY A 137 16.52 4.01 24.67
C GLY A 137 15.10 3.74 25.16
N GLN A 138 14.16 3.53 24.24
CA GLN A 138 12.73 3.32 24.51
C GLN A 138 12.28 1.96 23.99
N CYS A 139 11.34 1.34 24.71
CA CYS A 139 10.79 0.05 24.30
C CYS A 139 9.65 0.20 23.31
N ARG A 140 9.68 -0.63 22.26
CA ARG A 140 8.55 -0.85 21.34
C ARG A 140 7.81 -2.11 21.80
N CYS A 141 6.70 -1.92 22.49
CA CYS A 141 5.95 -3.03 23.10
C CYS A 141 5.16 -3.84 22.07
N PHE A 142 5.13 -5.16 22.24
CA PHE A 142 4.27 -6.04 21.45
C PHE A 142 2.79 -5.76 21.71
N HIS A 143 1.92 -6.23 20.80
CA HIS A 143 0.48 -6.04 20.95
C HIS A 143 -0.03 -6.58 22.29
N GLY A 144 -0.85 -5.79 22.98
CA GLY A 144 -1.37 -6.13 24.30
C GLY A 144 -0.45 -5.75 25.47
N PHE A 145 0.65 -5.03 25.24
CA PHE A 145 1.57 -4.57 26.29
C PHE A 145 1.87 -3.08 26.19
N SER A 146 2.13 -2.44 27.33
CA SER A 146 2.41 -1.00 27.45
C SER A 146 3.40 -0.68 28.57
N GLY A 147 3.67 0.62 28.72
CA GLY A 147 4.58 1.17 29.72
C GLY A 147 6.03 1.21 29.24
N GLU A 148 6.88 1.96 29.92
CA GLU A 148 8.29 2.19 29.52
C GLU A 148 9.12 0.91 29.39
N ALA A 149 8.73 -0.15 30.12
CA ALA A 149 9.40 -1.45 30.11
C ALA A 149 8.55 -2.57 29.48
N CYS A 150 7.40 -2.26 28.87
CA CYS A 150 6.44 -3.24 28.32
C CYS A 150 5.92 -4.29 29.32
N SER A 151 5.99 -3.99 30.62
CA SER A 151 5.54 -4.90 31.68
C SER A 151 4.05 -4.81 31.99
N GLU A 152 3.37 -3.77 31.51
CA GLU A 152 1.95 -3.56 31.75
C GLU A 152 1.14 -4.30 30.67
N ARG A 153 0.15 -5.10 31.08
CA ARG A 153 -0.73 -5.79 30.13
C ARG A 153 -1.94 -4.92 29.82
N LEU A 154 -2.13 -4.62 28.55
CA LEU A 154 -3.36 -4.03 28.03
C LEU A 154 -4.40 -5.14 27.86
N ASN A 155 -5.62 -4.89 28.34
CA ASN A 155 -6.74 -5.83 28.17
C ASN A 155 -7.60 -5.37 26.99
N LEU A 156 -7.30 -5.88 25.80
CA LEU A 156 -8.00 -5.50 24.57
C LEU A 156 -9.23 -6.37 24.41
N SER A 157 -10.41 -5.79 24.64
CA SER A 157 -11.68 -6.49 24.47
C SER A 157 -11.93 -6.81 22.99
N CYS A 158 -12.44 -8.01 22.72
CA CYS A 158 -12.98 -8.39 21.41
C CYS A 158 -14.38 -7.78 21.16
N ASN A 159 -15.12 -7.49 22.23
CA ASN A 159 -16.53 -7.07 22.15
C ASN A 159 -16.71 -5.69 22.75
N TYR A 160 -17.66 -4.92 22.21
CA TYR A 160 -18.19 -3.75 22.91
C TYR A 160 -19.00 -4.19 24.15
N PRO A 161 -19.26 -3.27 25.11
CA PRO A 161 -20.15 -3.56 26.23
C PRO A 161 -21.51 -4.09 25.75
N GLY A 162 -21.93 -5.22 26.29
CA GLY A 162 -23.19 -5.87 25.92
C GLY A 162 -24.42 -5.19 26.54
N THR A 163 -25.58 -5.40 25.90
CA THR A 163 -26.91 -5.09 26.45
C THR A 163 -27.73 -6.39 26.56
N PRO A 164 -28.89 -6.40 27.23
CA PRO A 164 -29.76 -7.59 27.26
C PRO A 164 -30.17 -8.08 25.87
N GLU A 165 -30.32 -7.18 24.90
CA GLU A 165 -30.68 -7.49 23.51
C GLU A 165 -29.46 -7.90 22.67
N LEU A 166 -28.28 -7.36 22.97
CA LEU A 166 -27.02 -7.65 22.30
C LEU A 166 -25.96 -8.05 23.33
N PRO A 167 -25.94 -9.31 23.80
CA PRO A 167 -25.02 -9.76 24.86
C PRO A 167 -23.53 -9.59 24.51
N TYR A 168 -23.21 -9.58 23.22
CA TYR A 168 -21.85 -9.40 22.67
C TYR A 168 -21.56 -7.96 22.22
N GLY A 169 -22.45 -7.01 22.55
CA GLY A 169 -22.36 -5.61 22.13
C GLY A 169 -22.77 -5.40 20.67
N ARG A 170 -22.61 -4.16 20.19
CA ARG A 170 -22.79 -3.88 18.76
C ARG A 170 -21.75 -4.62 17.93
N TRP A 171 -22.10 -4.92 16.68
CA TRP A 171 -21.19 -5.60 15.76
C TRP A 171 -19.88 -4.81 15.58
N VAL A 172 -18.78 -5.55 15.55
CA VAL A 172 -17.40 -5.10 15.33
C VAL A 172 -16.63 -6.30 14.75
N ILE A 173 -15.56 -6.08 13.97
CA ILE A 173 -14.87 -7.18 13.26
C ILE A 173 -14.28 -8.21 14.25
N SER A 174 -13.73 -7.74 15.36
CA SER A 174 -13.20 -8.57 16.45
C SER A 174 -14.23 -9.32 17.27
N ILE A 175 -15.53 -9.17 16.99
CA ILE A 175 -16.61 -9.78 17.79
C ILE A 175 -16.37 -11.27 18.03
N CYS A 176 -16.54 -11.69 19.28
CA CYS A 176 -16.18 -13.02 19.73
C CYS A 176 -17.25 -13.61 20.66
N SER A 177 -17.80 -14.76 20.26
CA SER A 177 -18.67 -15.56 21.11
C SER A 177 -17.97 -16.72 21.82
N ALA A 178 -16.71 -17.00 21.47
CA ALA A 178 -15.90 -18.08 22.01
C ALA A 178 -14.81 -17.53 22.97
N HIS A 179 -13.54 -17.93 22.79
CA HIS A 179 -12.44 -17.46 23.61
C HIS A 179 -11.78 -16.22 23.00
N CYS A 180 -11.85 -15.09 23.70
CA CYS A 180 -11.19 -13.86 23.29
C CYS A 180 -9.73 -13.83 23.77
N ASP A 181 -8.77 -13.81 22.83
CA ASP A 181 -7.39 -13.44 23.09
C ASP A 181 -7.32 -11.93 23.32
N THR A 182 -7.23 -11.54 24.59
CA THR A 182 -7.22 -10.12 24.99
C THR A 182 -5.89 -9.41 24.74
N THR A 183 -4.87 -10.11 24.23
CA THR A 183 -3.64 -9.45 23.81
C THR A 183 -3.78 -8.81 22.43
N ARG A 184 -4.60 -9.39 21.54
CA ARG A 184 -4.82 -8.94 20.16
C ARG A 184 -6.28 -8.63 19.81
N ALA A 185 -7.20 -8.86 20.74
CA ALA A 185 -8.65 -8.82 20.53
C ALA A 185 -9.10 -9.78 19.41
N MET A 186 -8.61 -11.02 19.42
CA MET A 186 -8.92 -12.03 18.40
C MET A 186 -9.71 -13.20 18.99
N CYS A 187 -10.61 -13.79 18.22
CA CYS A 187 -11.49 -14.87 18.68
C CYS A 187 -10.98 -16.25 18.29
N PHE A 188 -10.88 -17.15 19.25
CA PHE A 188 -10.38 -18.51 19.09
C PHE A 188 -11.31 -19.54 19.74
N CYS A 189 -11.13 -20.80 19.38
CA CYS A 189 -11.83 -21.92 19.99
C CYS A 189 -11.55 -22.07 21.50
N GLY A 190 -10.33 -21.75 21.93
CA GLY A 190 -9.96 -21.77 23.34
C GLY A 190 -9.66 -23.15 23.90
N GLU A 191 -9.18 -23.15 25.14
CA GLU A 191 -8.76 -24.35 25.87
C GLU A 191 -9.91 -25.37 26.03
N GLY A 192 -9.57 -26.66 26.05
CA GLY A 192 -10.53 -27.76 26.17
C GLY A 192 -11.12 -28.24 24.83
N THR A 193 -10.84 -27.56 23.72
CA THR A 193 -11.17 -28.02 22.37
C THR A 193 -10.01 -28.80 21.74
N LYS A 194 -10.28 -29.57 20.68
CA LYS A 194 -9.25 -30.31 19.91
C LYS A 194 -8.26 -29.35 19.22
N TYR A 195 -8.73 -28.17 18.82
CA TYR A 195 -7.91 -27.14 18.16
C TYR A 195 -8.09 -25.77 18.84
N PRO A 196 -7.46 -25.53 20.00
CA PRO A 196 -7.66 -24.30 20.79
C PRO A 196 -7.34 -23.00 20.06
N ASN A 197 -6.31 -23.01 19.21
CA ASN A 197 -5.86 -21.84 18.45
C ASN A 197 -6.57 -21.69 17.10
N ARG A 198 -7.60 -22.51 16.81
CA ARG A 198 -8.39 -22.36 15.59
C ARG A 198 -9.24 -21.08 15.69
N PRO A 199 -9.18 -20.17 14.70
CA PRO A 199 -9.95 -18.94 14.72
C PRO A 199 -11.46 -19.19 14.73
N VAL A 200 -12.19 -18.37 15.49
CA VAL A 200 -13.67 -18.30 15.48
C VAL A 200 -14.05 -16.87 15.07
N ALA A 201 -13.54 -16.44 13.92
CA ALA A 201 -13.66 -15.06 13.47
C ALA A 201 -15.09 -14.70 13.02
N GLU A 202 -15.53 -13.49 13.34
CA GLU A 202 -16.81 -12.91 12.91
C GLU A 202 -18.00 -13.87 13.07
N ALA A 203 -18.70 -14.19 11.96
CA ALA A 203 -19.94 -14.95 11.95
C ALA A 203 -19.78 -16.41 12.39
N CYS A 204 -18.55 -16.94 12.38
CA CYS A 204 -18.28 -18.33 12.69
C CYS A 204 -18.94 -18.73 14.01
N GLY A 205 -18.77 -17.94 15.07
CA GLY A 205 -19.28 -18.25 16.40
C GLY A 205 -20.78 -18.02 16.64
N PHE A 206 -21.54 -17.61 15.64
CA PHE A 206 -22.92 -17.12 15.78
C PHE A 206 -23.92 -17.94 14.96
N GLN A 207 -25.20 -17.80 15.32
CA GLN A 207 -26.31 -18.43 14.61
C GLN A 207 -26.62 -17.66 13.32
N MET A 208 -27.09 -18.38 12.30
CA MET A 208 -27.53 -17.79 11.03
C MET A 208 -29.04 -17.83 10.93
N ASN A 209 -29.66 -16.69 10.64
CA ASN A 209 -31.06 -16.61 10.27
C ASN A 209 -31.24 -17.04 8.81
N LEU A 210 -32.22 -17.91 8.59
CA LEU A 210 -32.61 -18.32 7.24
C LEU A 210 -33.18 -17.11 6.48
N PRO A 211 -32.87 -16.98 5.19
CA PRO A 211 -33.41 -15.89 4.39
C PRO A 211 -34.94 -16.00 4.30
N SER A 212 -35.61 -14.87 4.33
CA SER A 212 -37.07 -14.79 4.14
C SER A 212 -37.50 -15.08 2.70
N GLU A 213 -36.57 -15.03 1.75
CA GLU A 213 -36.78 -15.35 0.34
C GLU A 213 -35.83 -16.48 -0.11
N PRO A 214 -36.22 -17.36 -1.07
CA PRO A 214 -35.40 -18.50 -1.49
C PRO A 214 -34.01 -18.15 -2.03
N GLU A 215 -33.82 -16.94 -2.56
CA GLU A 215 -32.55 -16.43 -3.10
C GLU A 215 -31.87 -15.40 -2.17
N GLY A 216 -32.41 -15.17 -0.96
CA GLY A 216 -31.86 -14.20 -0.02
C GLY A 216 -30.56 -14.67 0.64
N ALA A 217 -29.72 -13.73 1.05
CA ALA A 217 -28.51 -14.05 1.82
C ALA A 217 -28.86 -14.47 3.25
N LYS A 218 -28.17 -15.49 3.78
CA LYS A 218 -28.22 -15.80 5.21
C LYS A 218 -27.65 -14.61 6.00
N LEU A 219 -28.32 -14.23 7.08
CA LEU A 219 -27.88 -13.13 7.94
C LEU A 219 -27.47 -13.66 9.31
N THR A 220 -26.34 -13.19 9.82
CA THR A 220 -25.85 -13.58 11.15
C THR A 220 -26.70 -12.93 12.25
N ASP A 221 -27.14 -13.72 13.23
CA ASP A 221 -27.73 -13.24 14.47
C ASP A 221 -26.61 -12.97 15.49
N TRP A 222 -26.09 -11.74 15.48
CA TRP A 222 -24.99 -11.32 16.37
C TRP A 222 -25.37 -11.32 17.86
N ALA A 223 -26.64 -11.48 18.21
CA ALA A 223 -27.08 -11.62 19.60
C ALA A 223 -26.98 -13.07 20.12
N LYS A 224 -26.95 -14.07 19.21
CA LYS A 224 -27.04 -15.48 19.56
C LYS A 224 -25.80 -16.26 19.13
N ALA A 225 -25.02 -16.68 20.12
CA ALA A 225 -23.93 -17.60 19.89
C ALA A 225 -24.40 -19.00 19.51
N ASP A 226 -23.62 -19.69 18.69
CA ASP A 226 -23.88 -21.06 18.24
C ASP A 226 -22.95 -22.07 18.93
N LEU A 227 -22.83 -21.94 20.26
CA LEU A 227 -21.84 -22.68 21.08
C LEU A 227 -22.04 -24.20 20.99
N ASP A 228 -23.30 -24.66 20.94
CA ASP A 228 -23.66 -26.08 20.85
C ASP A 228 -23.12 -26.76 19.59
N ASN A 229 -23.06 -26.01 18.49
CA ASN A 229 -22.51 -26.49 17.22
C ASN A 229 -21.00 -26.26 17.17
N ILE A 230 -20.53 -25.06 17.49
CA ILE A 230 -19.10 -24.69 17.42
C ILE A 230 -18.20 -25.68 18.17
N PHE A 231 -18.63 -26.09 19.37
CA PHE A 231 -17.88 -27.00 20.23
C PHE A 231 -18.33 -28.47 20.13
N THR A 232 -19.23 -28.80 19.20
CA THR A 232 -19.73 -30.18 19.09
C THR A 232 -18.63 -31.18 18.73
N THR A 233 -18.69 -32.37 19.32
CA THR A 233 -17.90 -33.54 18.90
C THR A 233 -18.71 -34.51 18.05
N ASN A 234 -20.00 -34.22 17.82
CA ASN A 234 -20.89 -35.04 17.01
C ASN A 234 -20.70 -34.72 15.53
N GLY A 235 -20.16 -35.68 14.76
CA GLY A 235 -19.92 -35.52 13.33
C GLY A 235 -21.17 -35.26 12.47
N SER A 236 -22.37 -35.52 12.99
CA SER A 236 -23.64 -35.22 12.31
C SER A 236 -24.16 -33.81 12.57
N LYS A 237 -23.45 -32.99 13.36
CA LYS A 237 -23.77 -31.57 13.59
C LYS A 237 -22.71 -30.69 12.90
N PRO A 238 -23.07 -29.49 12.43
CA PRO A 238 -22.11 -28.58 11.81
C PRO A 238 -21.14 -28.04 12.87
N GLY A 239 -19.99 -28.71 13.05
CA GLY A 239 -18.98 -28.34 14.04
C GLY A 239 -17.95 -27.32 13.55
N TRP A 240 -17.06 -26.88 14.44
CA TRP A 240 -15.84 -26.18 14.04
C TRP A 240 -14.62 -26.51 14.91
N CYS A 241 -14.67 -26.20 16.21
CA CYS A 241 -13.50 -26.25 17.08
C CYS A 241 -12.97 -27.67 17.34
N ASN A 242 -13.84 -28.67 17.22
CA ASN A 242 -13.49 -30.07 17.39
C ASN A 242 -13.50 -30.86 16.07
N VAL A 243 -13.79 -30.20 14.94
CA VAL A 243 -13.82 -30.85 13.62
C VAL A 243 -12.42 -31.26 13.21
N ASP A 244 -12.26 -32.53 12.85
CA ASP A 244 -11.03 -33.03 12.26
C ASP A 244 -10.98 -32.69 10.76
N PRO A 245 -9.95 -31.96 10.28
CA PRO A 245 -9.86 -31.56 8.89
C PRO A 245 -9.89 -32.74 7.91
N ALA A 246 -9.16 -33.83 8.22
CA ALA A 246 -9.12 -35.01 7.35
C ALA A 246 -10.49 -35.67 7.23
N ALA A 247 -11.23 -35.80 8.35
CA ALA A 247 -12.60 -36.32 8.32
C ALA A 247 -13.56 -35.40 7.54
N ALA A 248 -13.38 -34.08 7.62
CA ALA A 248 -14.19 -33.13 6.87
C ALA A 248 -13.92 -33.19 5.36
N TYR A 249 -12.65 -33.30 4.95
CA TYR A 249 -12.28 -33.50 3.54
C TYR A 249 -12.80 -34.80 2.96
N ASP A 250 -12.85 -35.86 3.77
CA ASP A 250 -13.48 -37.14 3.41
C ASP A 250 -15.03 -37.11 3.46
N SER A 251 -15.64 -35.95 3.74
CA SER A 251 -17.10 -35.78 3.90
C SER A 251 -17.72 -36.68 4.98
N LYS A 252 -16.95 -37.04 6.01
CA LYS A 252 -17.39 -37.90 7.14
C LYS A 252 -18.01 -37.13 8.30
N VAL A 253 -17.80 -35.82 8.35
CA VAL A 253 -18.34 -34.94 9.38
C VAL A 253 -18.89 -33.67 8.75
N LEU A 254 -19.91 -33.09 9.37
CA LEU A 254 -20.42 -31.77 9.02
C LEU A 254 -19.61 -30.68 9.74
N PHE A 255 -19.49 -29.52 9.09
CA PHE A 255 -18.84 -28.35 9.65
C PHE A 255 -19.63 -27.08 9.32
N LYS A 256 -19.38 -26.00 10.06
CA LYS A 256 -19.98 -24.69 9.78
C LYS A 256 -19.32 -24.06 8.57
N GLU A 257 -20.10 -23.83 7.52
CA GLU A 257 -19.63 -23.21 6.28
C GLU A 257 -19.30 -21.73 6.44
N GLU A 258 -19.90 -21.09 7.45
CA GLU A 258 -19.67 -19.69 7.82
C GLU A 258 -18.33 -19.46 8.53
N CYS A 259 -17.61 -20.55 8.86
CA CYS A 259 -16.28 -20.48 9.44
C CYS A 259 -15.20 -20.65 8.36
N ASP A 260 -14.15 -19.85 8.46
CA ASP A 260 -13.05 -19.82 7.51
C ASP A 260 -11.73 -19.39 8.18
N CYS A 261 -10.63 -19.59 7.45
CA CYS A 261 -9.31 -19.29 7.96
C CYS A 261 -8.87 -17.84 7.68
N LYS A 262 -9.34 -16.89 8.48
CA LYS A 262 -9.11 -15.44 8.27
C LYS A 262 -7.77 -14.92 8.78
N TYR A 263 -7.26 -15.45 9.89
CA TYR A 263 -6.08 -14.90 10.57
C TYR A 263 -4.78 -15.27 9.85
N ASP A 264 -3.80 -14.38 9.93
CA ASP A 264 -2.47 -14.58 9.33
C ASP A 264 -1.67 -15.67 10.07
N GLY A 265 -0.67 -16.25 9.41
CA GLY A 265 0.14 -17.36 9.93
C GLY A 265 -0.55 -18.73 9.92
N LEU A 266 -1.76 -18.81 9.35
CA LEU A 266 -2.53 -20.04 9.23
C LEU A 266 -3.07 -20.20 7.79
N TRP A 267 -3.15 -21.43 7.33
CA TRP A 267 -3.67 -21.82 6.02
C TRP A 267 -4.51 -23.10 6.11
N GLY A 268 -5.20 -23.46 5.03
CA GLY A 268 -6.15 -24.57 4.97
C GLY A 268 -7.58 -24.11 5.26
N ARG A 269 -8.57 -24.98 4.97
CA ARG A 269 -9.99 -24.65 5.17
C ARG A 269 -10.30 -24.46 6.65
N PHE A 270 -9.60 -25.16 7.53
CA PHE A 270 -9.80 -25.20 8.98
C PHE A 270 -8.64 -24.59 9.78
N CYS A 271 -7.78 -23.79 9.13
CA CYS A 271 -6.54 -23.25 9.72
C CYS A 271 -5.59 -24.32 10.30
N GLU A 272 -5.56 -25.50 9.69
CA GLU A 272 -4.78 -26.64 10.18
C GLU A 272 -3.32 -26.61 9.75
N VAL A 273 -2.96 -25.78 8.76
CA VAL A 273 -1.60 -25.64 8.26
C VAL A 273 -0.99 -24.34 8.80
N PRO A 274 -0.01 -24.39 9.72
CA PRO A 274 0.74 -23.20 10.12
C PRO A 274 1.64 -22.76 8.97
N VAL A 275 1.65 -21.46 8.68
CA VAL A 275 2.45 -20.83 7.63
C VAL A 275 3.17 -19.59 8.19
N GLU A 276 4.14 -19.07 7.45
CA GLU A 276 4.78 -17.80 7.78
C GLU A 276 3.73 -16.69 7.87
N SER A 277 3.84 -15.84 8.89
CA SER A 277 3.12 -14.57 8.92
C SER A 277 3.89 -13.48 8.18
N VAL A 278 3.18 -12.40 7.85
CA VAL A 278 3.77 -11.25 7.18
C VAL A 278 4.34 -10.28 8.21
N CYS A 279 5.63 -9.98 8.09
CA CYS A 279 6.29 -8.88 8.76
C CYS A 279 7.06 -8.04 7.75
N ILE A 280 7.32 -6.78 8.10
CA ILE A 280 8.10 -5.86 7.27
C ILE A 280 9.48 -6.48 7.02
N ASN A 281 9.82 -6.66 5.74
CA ASN A 281 11.04 -7.32 5.25
C ASN A 281 11.30 -8.71 5.85
N GLN A 282 10.28 -9.42 6.33
CA GLN A 282 10.43 -10.67 7.10
C GLN A 282 11.52 -10.59 8.17
N CYS A 283 11.54 -9.45 8.90
CA CYS A 283 12.50 -9.19 9.97
C CYS A 283 13.97 -9.26 9.54
N SER A 284 14.25 -9.08 8.24
CA SER A 284 15.58 -9.09 7.64
C SER A 284 16.42 -10.33 7.98
N GLY A 285 15.78 -11.43 8.38
CA GLY A 285 16.45 -12.64 8.87
C GLY A 285 17.02 -12.55 10.30
N ASN A 286 16.86 -11.43 11.00
CA ASN A 286 17.42 -11.18 12.34
C ASN A 286 16.35 -11.08 13.44
N GLY A 287 15.20 -11.72 13.22
CA GLY A 287 14.13 -11.75 14.21
C GLY A 287 13.05 -12.77 13.89
N HIS A 288 12.18 -13.01 14.87
CA HIS A 288 10.98 -13.84 14.72
C HIS A 288 9.78 -12.96 14.35
N CYS A 289 9.05 -13.33 13.31
CA CYS A 289 7.86 -12.60 12.88
C CYS A 289 6.64 -12.96 13.73
N ARG A 290 5.99 -11.93 14.30
CA ARG A 290 4.76 -12.02 15.07
C ARG A 290 3.61 -11.31 14.33
N GLY A 291 3.20 -11.83 13.17
CA GLY A 291 2.01 -11.31 12.49
C GLY A 291 2.10 -9.89 11.92
N GLY A 292 3.26 -9.25 11.94
CA GLY A 292 3.42 -7.84 11.60
C GLY A 292 4.47 -7.12 12.43
N PHE A 293 4.78 -7.67 13.62
CA PHE A 293 5.82 -7.17 14.51
C PHE A 293 7.03 -8.09 14.48
N CYS A 294 8.22 -7.53 14.28
CA CYS A 294 9.47 -8.28 14.37
C CYS A 294 10.04 -8.32 15.79
N GLN A 295 10.10 -9.51 16.38
CA GLN A 295 10.83 -9.76 17.62
C GLN A 295 12.31 -9.99 17.29
N CYS A 296 13.12 -8.94 17.40
CA CYS A 296 14.53 -8.99 17.01
C CYS A 296 15.37 -9.88 17.93
N TYR A 297 16.34 -10.56 17.32
CA TYR A 297 17.38 -11.26 18.06
C TYR A 297 18.30 -10.28 18.75
N ASN A 298 18.98 -10.75 19.80
CA ASN A 298 19.91 -9.92 20.57
C ASN A 298 20.96 -9.28 19.64
N GLY A 299 21.18 -7.98 19.83
CA GLY A 299 22.07 -7.19 18.98
C GLY A 299 21.39 -6.54 17.76
N TRP A 300 20.11 -6.81 17.49
CA TRP A 300 19.40 -6.22 16.36
C TRP A 300 18.17 -5.45 16.82
N TYR A 301 17.83 -4.37 16.11
CA TYR A 301 16.63 -3.57 16.35
C TYR A 301 16.13 -2.87 15.09
N GLY A 302 15.12 -2.01 15.26
CA GLY A 302 14.36 -1.38 14.18
C GLY A 302 13.13 -2.21 13.81
N THR A 303 12.21 -1.60 13.05
CA THR A 303 10.92 -2.23 12.69
C THR A 303 11.07 -3.59 12.00
N ASP A 304 12.14 -3.78 11.24
CA ASP A 304 12.43 -4.99 10.47
C ASP A 304 13.73 -5.68 10.91
N CYS A 305 14.24 -5.40 12.11
CA CYS A 305 15.49 -5.96 12.67
C CYS A 305 16.72 -5.82 11.76
N SER A 306 16.75 -4.82 10.89
CA SER A 306 17.86 -4.57 9.97
C SER A 306 19.02 -3.76 10.58
N ILE A 307 18.82 -3.18 11.77
CA ILE A 307 19.78 -2.28 12.41
C ILE A 307 20.60 -3.05 13.47
N PRO A 308 21.92 -3.18 13.32
CA PRO A 308 22.76 -3.72 14.39
C PRO A 308 22.91 -2.68 15.51
N SER A 309 22.86 -3.14 16.76
CA SER A 309 23.28 -2.36 17.92
C SER A 309 24.74 -2.63 18.26
N VAL A 310 25.28 -1.89 19.22
CA VAL A 310 26.68 -1.99 19.65
C VAL A 310 27.07 -3.33 20.28
N VAL A 311 26.10 -4.20 20.61
CA VAL A 311 26.37 -5.55 21.11
C VAL A 311 26.40 -6.61 19.99
N SER A 312 26.05 -6.24 18.75
CA SER A 312 26.13 -7.14 17.60
C SER A 312 27.58 -7.43 17.20
N PRO A 313 27.95 -8.71 16.96
CA PRO A 313 29.25 -9.05 16.41
C PRO A 313 29.50 -8.37 15.06
N ILE A 314 30.64 -7.67 14.92
CA ILE A 314 31.01 -6.98 13.66
C ILE A 314 31.04 -7.96 12.47
N GLY A 315 31.40 -9.22 12.71
CA GLY A 315 31.36 -10.30 11.71
C GLY A 315 29.98 -10.55 11.12
N GLU A 316 28.91 -10.24 11.85
CA GLU A 316 27.50 -10.47 11.47
C GLU A 316 26.81 -9.21 10.93
N TRP A 317 27.46 -8.05 11.01
CA TRP A 317 26.90 -6.81 10.49
C TRP A 317 26.50 -6.90 9.02
N PRO A 318 25.45 -6.16 8.62
CA PRO A 318 24.89 -6.26 7.28
C PRO A 318 25.87 -5.69 6.24
N LYS A 319 25.79 -6.19 5.00
CA LYS A 319 26.71 -5.78 3.91
C LYS A 319 26.71 -4.28 3.64
N TRP A 320 25.60 -3.59 3.87
CA TRP A 320 25.51 -2.15 3.67
C TRP A 320 26.34 -1.34 4.68
N LEU A 321 26.76 -1.97 5.77
CA LEU A 321 27.66 -1.42 6.77
C LEU A 321 29.10 -1.99 6.63
N LYS A 322 29.40 -2.68 5.52
CA LYS A 322 30.71 -3.29 5.26
C LYS A 322 31.27 -2.90 3.88
N PRO A 323 32.55 -2.50 3.78
CA PRO A 323 33.49 -2.27 4.88
C PRO A 323 33.17 -0.97 5.63
N ALA A 324 33.07 -1.03 6.95
CA ALA A 324 33.00 0.17 7.79
C ALA A 324 34.36 0.46 8.41
N HIS A 325 34.77 1.72 8.39
CA HIS A 325 35.85 2.22 9.24
C HIS A 325 35.26 2.61 10.60
N LEU A 326 35.67 1.92 11.66
CA LEU A 326 35.13 2.13 13.01
C LEU A 326 35.93 3.17 13.76
N ASP A 327 35.24 4.21 14.22
CA ASP A 327 35.79 5.14 15.19
C ASP A 327 35.38 4.66 16.59
N ILE A 328 36.30 3.96 17.27
CA ILE A 328 36.11 3.49 18.64
C ILE A 328 36.54 4.62 19.60
N PRO A 329 35.62 5.23 20.36
CA PRO A 329 35.99 6.28 21.30
C PRO A 329 36.87 5.72 22.42
N SER A 330 38.01 6.37 22.67
CA SER A 330 39.13 5.88 23.50
C SER A 330 38.91 5.94 25.02
N ASN A 331 37.67 6.04 25.52
CA ASN A 331 37.40 6.12 26.96
C ASN A 331 36.70 4.86 27.48
N GLU A 332 37.51 3.98 28.07
CA GLU A 332 37.07 2.91 28.95
C GLU A 332 36.40 3.42 30.24
N VAL A 333 35.60 2.55 30.85
CA VAL A 333 35.10 2.58 32.24
C VAL A 333 33.93 3.51 32.56
N THR A 334 32.76 3.22 31.99
CA THR A 334 31.52 3.06 32.79
C THR A 334 30.63 2.06 32.04
N GLY A 335 29.88 1.20 32.72
CA GLY A 335 29.03 0.16 32.10
C GLY A 335 27.85 0.67 31.25
N ARG A 336 27.94 1.86 30.65
CA ARG A 336 27.04 2.39 29.63
C ARG A 336 27.63 2.10 28.26
N LEU A 337 26.94 1.26 27.50
CA LEU A 337 27.20 1.07 26.07
C LEU A 337 27.02 2.42 25.37
N VAL A 338 28.11 2.97 24.81
CA VAL A 338 28.13 4.24 24.06
C VAL A 338 27.80 3.94 22.59
N ASN A 339 27.17 4.89 21.89
CA ASN A 339 26.96 4.77 20.44
C ASN A 339 28.28 4.52 19.71
N LEU A 340 28.24 3.73 18.64
CA LEU A 340 29.40 3.40 17.80
C LEU A 340 29.25 4.06 16.44
N ASN A 341 30.31 4.73 15.99
CA ASN A 341 30.36 5.38 14.70
C ASN A 341 31.05 4.48 13.67
N ALA A 342 30.40 4.29 12.53
CA ALA A 342 30.86 3.47 11.43
C ALA A 342 30.84 4.29 10.14
N ALA A 343 32.02 4.68 9.65
CA ALA A 343 32.14 5.39 8.38
C ALA A 343 31.98 4.41 7.21
N VAL A 344 31.03 4.69 6.32
CA VAL A 344 30.65 3.83 5.18
C VAL A 344 30.31 4.66 3.95
N GLU A 345 30.48 4.06 2.77
CA GLU A 345 30.06 4.66 1.50
C GLU A 345 28.57 4.40 1.24
N LYS A 346 27.82 5.47 1.00
CA LYS A 346 26.40 5.42 0.64
C LYS A 346 26.06 6.27 -0.57
N LYS A 347 24.91 5.98 -1.17
CA LYS A 347 24.41 6.67 -2.35
C LYS A 347 23.40 7.75 -1.97
N ARG A 348 23.59 8.95 -2.50
CA ARG A 348 22.61 10.04 -2.38
C ARG A 348 21.45 9.90 -3.36
N PRO A 349 20.24 10.41 -3.03
CA PRO A 349 19.91 11.11 -1.78
C PRO A 349 19.89 10.16 -0.57
N LEU A 350 20.24 10.67 0.62
CA LEU A 350 20.20 9.92 1.87
C LEU A 350 18.82 10.07 2.52
N ILE A 351 18.20 8.97 2.90
CA ILE A 351 16.85 8.94 3.47
C ILE A 351 16.95 8.38 4.89
N TYR A 352 16.68 9.21 5.90
CA TYR A 352 16.51 8.73 7.26
C TYR A 352 15.08 8.23 7.44
N VAL A 353 14.90 7.06 8.04
CA VAL A 353 13.58 6.48 8.30
C VAL A 353 13.32 6.55 9.79
N TYR A 354 12.28 7.27 10.20
CA TYR A 354 11.92 7.34 11.62
C TYR A 354 11.55 5.98 12.18
N ASP A 355 12.18 5.61 13.29
CA ASP A 355 11.78 4.48 14.12
C ASP A 355 10.60 4.92 15.03
N LEU A 356 9.41 4.99 14.43
CA LEU A 356 8.19 5.41 15.12
C LEU A 356 7.68 4.36 16.12
N PRO A 357 6.94 4.79 17.17
CA PRO A 357 6.18 3.90 18.03
C PRO A 357 5.32 2.90 17.24
N PRO A 358 5.18 1.66 17.73
CA PRO A 358 4.65 0.57 16.92
C PRO A 358 3.14 0.70 16.62
N GLU A 359 2.39 1.54 17.33
CA GLU A 359 0.99 1.86 17.03
C GLU A 359 0.77 2.50 15.65
N PHE A 360 1.80 3.14 15.07
CA PHE A 360 1.72 3.74 13.73
C PHE A 360 1.99 2.74 12.60
N ASN A 361 2.50 1.54 12.92
CA ASN A 361 2.86 0.51 11.94
C ASN A 361 2.67 -0.93 12.43
N SER A 362 3.57 -1.44 13.28
CA SER A 362 3.73 -2.87 13.56
C SER A 362 2.52 -3.45 14.30
N LEU A 363 1.90 -2.69 15.22
CA LEU A 363 0.68 -3.12 15.91
C LEU A 363 -0.53 -3.14 14.97
N LEU A 364 -0.56 -2.25 13.97
CA LEU A 364 -1.59 -2.27 12.94
C LEU A 364 -1.49 -3.54 12.09
N LEU A 365 -0.29 -4.11 11.93
CA LEU A 365 -0.09 -5.37 11.21
C LEU A 365 -0.33 -6.60 12.10
N GLU A 366 0.26 -6.65 13.31
CA GLU A 366 0.14 -7.77 14.28
C GLU A 366 -1.31 -8.00 14.73
N GLY A 367 -2.13 -6.94 14.78
CA GLY A 367 -3.52 -7.01 15.20
C GLY A 367 -4.54 -7.28 14.09
N ARG A 368 -4.15 -7.56 12.84
CA ARG A 368 -5.09 -7.71 11.70
C ARG A 368 -6.05 -8.89 11.89
N HIS A 369 -7.34 -8.63 11.70
CA HIS A 369 -8.39 -9.66 11.76
C HIS A 369 -8.62 -10.37 10.43
N PHE A 370 -8.13 -9.82 9.31
CA PHE A 370 -8.16 -10.47 8.00
C PHE A 370 -6.78 -10.41 7.32
N LYS A 371 -6.22 -11.58 6.99
CA LYS A 371 -4.82 -11.71 6.53
C LYS A 371 -4.48 -10.96 5.23
N PHE A 372 -5.49 -10.61 4.42
CA PHE A 372 -5.29 -9.89 3.16
C PHE A 372 -5.26 -8.36 3.34
N GLU A 373 -5.61 -7.86 4.52
CA GLU A 373 -5.64 -6.41 4.76
C GLU A 373 -4.24 -5.83 4.81
N CYS A 374 -4.08 -4.70 4.12
CA CYS A 374 -2.94 -3.77 4.23
C CYS A 374 -1.55 -4.35 3.92
N VAL A 375 -1.49 -5.56 3.36
CA VAL A 375 -0.24 -6.22 2.99
C VAL A 375 -0.25 -6.57 1.52
N ASN A 376 0.93 -6.56 0.91
CA ASN A 376 1.10 -6.88 -0.52
C ASN A 376 1.32 -8.36 -0.78
N ARG A 377 1.62 -9.12 0.27
CA ARG A 377 1.91 -10.55 0.19
C ARG A 377 1.41 -11.26 1.42
N ILE A 378 1.15 -12.55 1.26
CA ILE A 378 0.97 -13.56 2.30
C ILE A 378 1.71 -14.84 1.89
N TYR A 379 1.54 -15.92 2.67
CA TYR A 379 2.19 -17.20 2.43
C TYR A 379 1.17 -18.33 2.29
N ASP A 380 1.39 -19.20 1.30
CA ASP A 380 0.59 -20.41 1.11
C ASP A 380 1.04 -21.55 2.00
N GLU A 381 0.40 -22.72 1.87
CA GLU A 381 0.72 -23.96 2.60
C GLU A 381 2.17 -24.44 2.47
N ARG A 382 2.93 -23.96 1.47
CA ARG A 382 4.34 -24.29 1.23
C ARG A 382 5.27 -23.16 1.62
N ASN A 383 4.77 -22.13 2.30
CA ASN A 383 5.45 -20.86 2.56
C ASN A 383 5.94 -20.17 1.28
N ALA A 384 5.30 -20.41 0.13
CA ALA A 384 5.54 -19.63 -1.07
C ALA A 384 4.78 -18.31 -0.99
N THR A 385 5.38 -17.25 -1.54
CA THR A 385 4.79 -15.92 -1.52
C THR A 385 3.58 -15.85 -2.46
N LEU A 386 2.42 -15.48 -1.91
CA LEU A 386 1.23 -15.11 -2.65
C LEU A 386 1.06 -13.60 -2.63
N TRP A 387 1.14 -12.96 -3.79
CA TRP A 387 0.90 -11.53 -3.93
C TRP A 387 -0.59 -11.21 -3.82
N THR A 388 -0.94 -10.19 -3.04
CA THR A 388 -2.31 -9.70 -2.90
C THR A 388 -2.63 -8.67 -3.99
N GLU A 389 -3.91 -8.50 -4.29
CA GLU A 389 -4.43 -7.49 -5.22
C GLU A 389 -4.83 -6.19 -4.48
N GLN A 390 -4.20 -5.90 -3.34
CA GLN A 390 -4.55 -4.73 -2.53
C GLN A 390 -4.13 -3.43 -3.25
N LEU A 391 -5.11 -2.68 -3.79
CA LEU A 391 -4.88 -1.51 -4.64
C LEU A 391 -3.96 -0.47 -3.98
N TYR A 392 -4.16 -0.25 -2.68
CA TYR A 392 -3.43 0.74 -1.87
C TYR A 392 -2.13 0.19 -1.25
N GLY A 393 -1.64 -0.93 -1.79
CA GLY A 393 -0.45 -1.62 -1.33
C GLY A 393 0.88 -0.87 -1.53
N SER A 394 0.89 0.24 -2.29
CA SER A 394 2.13 0.93 -2.64
C SER A 394 2.91 1.43 -1.42
N GLN A 395 2.21 1.76 -0.33
CA GLN A 395 2.82 2.14 0.94
C GLN A 395 3.72 1.04 1.51
N MET A 396 3.22 -0.20 1.59
CA MET A 396 4.02 -1.32 2.12
C MET A 396 5.21 -1.63 1.23
N ALA A 397 5.01 -1.64 -0.09
CA ALA A 397 6.09 -1.87 -1.05
C ALA A 397 7.20 -0.83 -0.89
N MET A 398 6.82 0.44 -0.79
CA MET A 398 7.76 1.54 -0.64
C MET A 398 8.46 1.53 0.72
N TYR A 399 7.73 1.24 1.80
CA TYR A 399 8.32 1.17 3.14
C TYR A 399 9.38 0.07 3.23
N GLU A 400 9.05 -1.16 2.80
CA GLU A 400 9.99 -2.28 2.72
C GLU A 400 11.20 -1.95 1.82
N SER A 401 10.95 -1.31 0.67
CA SER A 401 12.00 -0.92 -0.29
C SER A 401 12.95 0.14 0.27
N ILE A 402 12.44 1.17 0.93
CA ILE A 402 13.27 2.22 1.56
C ILE A 402 14.11 1.60 2.68
N LEU A 403 13.53 0.73 3.50
CA LEU A 403 14.25 0.05 4.59
C LEU A 403 15.44 -0.78 4.09
N ALA A 404 15.31 -1.44 2.93
CA ALA A 404 16.35 -2.24 2.31
C ALA A 404 17.35 -1.42 1.44
N SER A 405 17.01 -0.16 1.12
CA SER A 405 17.69 0.66 0.11
C SER A 405 19.13 1.05 0.49
N PRO A 406 20.05 1.19 -0.50
CA PRO A 406 21.35 1.84 -0.30
C PRO A 406 21.27 3.32 0.08
N HIS A 407 20.12 3.95 -0.15
CA HIS A 407 19.84 5.34 0.19
C HIS A 407 19.49 5.54 1.67
N ARG A 408 19.08 4.48 2.38
CA ARG A 408 18.74 4.60 3.80
C ARG A 408 19.97 4.98 4.62
N THR A 409 19.84 5.94 5.52
CA THR A 409 20.85 6.31 6.54
C THR A 409 20.28 6.15 7.95
N LEU A 410 21.12 5.81 8.92
CA LEU A 410 20.80 5.91 10.36
C LEU A 410 21.28 7.25 10.95
N ASN A 411 22.07 8.01 10.20
CA ASN A 411 22.50 9.33 10.59
C ASN A 411 21.56 10.39 10.01
N GLY A 412 20.61 10.85 10.83
CA GLY A 412 19.69 11.94 10.49
C GLY A 412 20.37 13.30 10.34
N GLU A 413 21.62 13.47 10.80
CA GLU A 413 22.37 14.72 10.59
C GLU A 413 22.80 14.92 9.13
N GLU A 414 23.05 13.81 8.43
CA GLU A 414 23.53 13.81 7.04
C GLU A 414 22.41 13.52 6.02
N ALA A 415 21.19 13.24 6.50
CA ALA A 415 20.05 12.89 5.66
C ALA A 415 19.59 14.06 4.78
N ASP A 416 19.20 13.73 3.54
CA ASP A 416 18.58 14.66 2.59
C ASP A 416 17.07 14.71 2.74
N PHE A 417 16.48 13.57 3.09
CA PHE A 417 15.05 13.40 3.30
C PHE A 417 14.76 12.53 4.52
N PHE A 418 13.56 12.72 5.07
CA PHE A 418 13.07 11.96 6.21
C PHE A 418 11.78 11.24 5.84
N PHE A 419 11.78 9.92 5.82
CA PHE A 419 10.59 9.13 5.58
C PHE A 419 9.86 8.82 6.89
N VAL A 420 8.56 9.10 6.92
CA VAL A 420 7.71 8.90 8.11
C VAL A 420 6.74 7.72 7.90
N PRO A 421 6.99 6.54 8.51
CA PRO A 421 6.26 5.31 8.20
C PRO A 421 4.97 5.15 9.03
N VAL A 422 3.97 6.00 8.75
CA VAL A 422 2.59 5.83 9.23
C VAL A 422 1.82 5.00 8.18
N LEU A 423 1.21 3.88 8.59
CA LEU A 423 0.49 2.99 7.68
C LEU A 423 -0.98 3.41 7.47
N ASP A 424 -1.21 4.50 6.74
CA ASP A 424 -2.53 5.12 6.55
C ASP A 424 -3.60 4.20 5.96
N ALA A 425 -3.28 3.49 4.86
CA ALA A 425 -4.20 2.54 4.26
C ALA A 425 -4.58 1.44 5.25
N CYS A 426 -3.64 1.06 6.12
CA CYS A 426 -3.89 0.09 7.18
C CYS A 426 -4.83 0.65 8.25
N ILE A 427 -4.64 1.89 8.68
CA ILE A 427 -5.54 2.54 9.64
C ILE A 427 -6.95 2.66 9.07
N ILE A 428 -7.10 3.03 7.79
CA ILE A 428 -8.41 3.13 7.15
C ILE A 428 -9.11 1.77 7.05
N THR A 429 -8.43 0.72 6.58
CA THR A 429 -9.06 -0.61 6.49
C THR A 429 -9.41 -1.15 7.86
N ARG A 430 -8.57 -0.86 8.86
CA ARG A 430 -8.73 -1.37 10.22
C ARG A 430 -9.58 -0.51 11.15
N ALA A 431 -10.15 0.57 10.61
CA ALA A 431 -10.92 1.50 11.40
C ALA A 431 -12.21 0.82 11.88
N ASP A 432 -12.45 0.85 13.20
CA ASP A 432 -13.55 0.12 13.84
C ASP A 432 -13.40 -1.42 13.82
N ASP A 433 -12.18 -1.94 13.67
CA ASP A 433 -11.90 -3.40 13.76
C ASP A 433 -12.18 -3.96 15.14
N ALA A 434 -11.93 -3.15 16.17
CA ALA A 434 -12.02 -3.55 17.55
C ALA A 434 -12.35 -2.38 18.46
N PRO A 435 -12.88 -2.63 19.67
CA PRO A 435 -13.21 -1.57 20.63
C PRO A 435 -12.08 -0.58 20.93
N HIS A 436 -10.82 -1.02 20.84
CA HIS A 436 -9.64 -0.17 21.05
C HIS A 436 -9.24 0.67 19.82
N LEU A 437 -9.80 0.37 18.64
CA LEU A 437 -9.66 1.12 17.38
C LEU A 437 -11.03 1.68 16.95
N SER A 438 -11.64 2.51 17.81
CA SER A 438 -13.02 2.98 17.67
C SER A 438 -13.15 4.30 16.90
N LEU A 439 -14.22 4.43 16.12
CA LEU A 439 -14.60 5.66 15.40
C LEU A 439 -15.44 6.66 16.22
N GLU A 440 -15.80 6.33 17.47
CA GLU A 440 -16.73 7.12 18.28
C GLU A 440 -16.31 8.59 18.45
N ASN A 441 -15.02 8.84 18.68
CA ASN A 441 -14.49 10.20 18.84
C ASN A 441 -14.07 10.86 17.51
N HIS A 442 -14.38 10.21 16.39
CA HIS A 442 -13.95 10.62 15.06
C HIS A 442 -15.13 10.84 14.11
N THR A 443 -16.30 11.18 14.66
CA THR A 443 -17.54 11.45 13.90
C THR A 443 -17.97 10.30 12.97
N GLY A 444 -17.55 9.06 13.25
CA GLY A 444 -17.77 7.93 12.36
C GLY A 444 -16.91 7.94 11.09
N LEU A 445 -15.87 8.78 11.01
CA LEU A 445 -15.03 8.95 9.83
C LEU A 445 -13.65 8.29 10.02
N ARG A 446 -13.29 7.37 9.12
CA ARG A 446 -12.00 6.69 9.09
C ARG A 446 -10.87 7.64 8.74
N SER A 447 -11.12 8.59 7.84
CA SER A 447 -10.19 9.67 7.49
C SER A 447 -9.88 10.59 8.67
N SER A 448 -10.87 10.85 9.54
CA SER A 448 -10.70 11.63 10.79
C SER A 448 -9.88 10.90 11.85
N LEU A 449 -10.02 9.57 11.96
CA LEU A 449 -9.17 8.71 12.79
C LEU A 449 -7.74 8.70 12.24
N THR A 450 -7.58 8.49 10.93
CA THR A 450 -6.27 8.41 10.28
C THR A 450 -5.49 9.73 10.37
N LEU A 451 -6.18 10.87 10.23
CA LEU A 451 -5.61 12.21 10.50
C LEU A 451 -5.00 12.28 11.90
N GLU A 452 -5.68 11.72 12.90
CA GLU A 452 -5.20 11.74 14.29
C GLU A 452 -3.89 10.97 14.47
N PHE A 453 -3.75 9.81 13.80
CA PHE A 453 -2.51 9.05 13.81
C PHE A 453 -1.35 9.84 13.19
N TYR A 454 -1.59 10.51 12.05
CA TYR A 454 -0.60 11.40 11.46
C TYR A 454 -0.18 12.53 12.39
N LYS A 455 -1.15 13.18 13.03
CA LYS A 455 -0.90 14.26 13.98
C LYS A 455 -0.08 13.78 15.18
N LYS A 456 -0.42 12.63 15.76
CA LYS A 456 0.34 12.02 16.87
C LYS A 456 1.75 11.60 16.46
N ALA A 457 1.94 11.10 15.24
CA ALA A 457 3.27 10.79 14.72
C ALA A 457 4.11 12.07 14.56
N TYR A 458 3.51 13.16 14.07
CA TYR A 458 4.15 14.47 14.02
C TYR A 458 4.53 14.98 15.43
N GLU A 459 3.62 14.90 16.40
CA GLU A 459 3.87 15.29 17.80
C GLU A 459 5.03 14.49 18.40
N HIS A 460 5.07 13.18 18.16
CA HIS A 460 6.19 12.33 18.57
C HIS A 460 7.51 12.75 17.91
N ILE A 461 7.50 13.06 16.61
CA ILE A 461 8.70 13.48 15.88
C ILE A 461 9.28 14.77 16.47
N ILE A 462 8.45 15.80 16.67
CA ILE A 462 8.92 17.10 17.19
C ILE A 462 9.37 17.02 18.66
N GLU A 463 8.83 16.06 19.43
CA GLU A 463 9.20 15.87 20.83
C GLU A 463 10.51 15.08 20.98
N LYS A 464 10.71 14.03 20.16
CA LYS A 464 11.81 13.07 20.34
C LYS A 464 13.00 13.29 19.41
N TYR A 465 12.81 13.96 18.28
CA TYR A 465 13.84 14.09 17.24
C TYR A 465 14.13 15.57 16.90
N PRO A 466 15.41 15.91 16.62
CA PRO A 466 15.81 17.30 16.34
C PRO A 466 15.67 17.71 14.86
N TYR A 467 15.14 16.83 14.00
CA TYR A 467 15.24 16.99 12.55
C TYR A 467 14.15 17.87 11.93
N TRP A 468 12.93 17.85 12.48
CA TRP A 468 11.79 18.56 11.91
C TRP A 468 12.01 20.07 11.71
N ASN A 469 12.58 20.73 12.72
CA ASN A 469 12.74 22.18 12.74
C ASN A 469 13.80 22.70 11.75
N ARG A 470 14.61 21.83 11.14
CA ARG A 470 15.64 22.22 10.17
C ARG A 470 15.04 22.83 8.91
N SER A 471 13.94 22.25 8.46
CA SER A 471 13.25 22.59 7.22
C SER A 471 11.79 23.02 7.46
N ALA A 472 11.35 22.98 8.73
CA ALA A 472 9.95 23.03 9.12
C ALA A 472 9.10 21.95 8.41
N GLY A 473 9.67 20.75 8.22
CA GLY A 473 9.01 19.60 7.61
C GLY A 473 9.14 19.47 6.09
N LYS A 474 9.81 20.39 5.38
CA LYS A 474 9.88 20.37 3.89
C LYS A 474 10.64 19.18 3.31
N ASP A 475 11.58 18.62 4.07
CA ASP A 475 12.35 17.42 3.74
C ASP A 475 11.72 16.12 4.27
N HIS A 476 10.53 16.20 4.88
CA HIS A 476 9.77 15.04 5.34
C HIS A 476 8.85 14.51 4.25
N ILE A 477 8.74 13.19 4.19
CA ILE A 477 7.97 12.44 3.20
C ILE A 477 6.92 11.60 3.93
N TRP A 478 5.66 11.82 3.60
CA TRP A 478 4.50 11.12 4.17
C TRP A 478 3.73 10.38 3.09
N SER A 479 3.23 9.17 3.39
CA SER A 479 2.56 8.30 2.42
C SER A 479 1.06 8.27 2.59
N PHE A 480 0.32 8.96 1.72
CA PHE A 480 -1.14 8.95 1.66
C PHE A 480 -1.64 8.02 0.56
N SER A 481 -1.67 6.73 0.85
CA SER A 481 -1.89 5.71 -0.17
C SER A 481 -3.35 5.35 -0.41
N TRP A 482 -4.26 5.78 0.46
CA TRP A 482 -5.69 5.48 0.34
C TRP A 482 -6.41 6.42 -0.65
N ASP A 483 -7.48 5.92 -1.28
CA ASP A 483 -8.44 6.58 -2.20
C ASP A 483 -8.17 8.06 -2.51
N GLU A 484 -8.56 8.97 -1.60
CA GLU A 484 -8.50 10.42 -1.81
C GLU A 484 -7.17 11.09 -1.39
N GLY A 485 -6.10 10.31 -1.21
CA GLY A 485 -4.75 10.81 -0.93
C GLY A 485 -4.67 11.74 0.29
N ALA A 486 -3.93 12.84 0.17
CA ALA A 486 -3.69 13.77 1.28
C ALA A 486 -4.86 14.74 1.55
N CYS A 487 -6.08 14.45 1.05
CA CYS A 487 -7.29 15.19 1.37
C CYS A 487 -7.69 15.18 2.86
N TYR A 488 -7.12 14.32 3.68
CA TYR A 488 -7.33 14.35 5.14
C TYR A 488 -6.02 14.54 5.91
N ALA A 489 -4.95 14.99 5.25
CA ALA A 489 -3.71 15.29 5.97
C ALA A 489 -3.96 16.35 7.06
N PRO A 490 -3.35 16.21 8.26
CA PRO A 490 -3.40 17.26 9.26
C PRO A 490 -2.58 18.48 8.82
N LYS A 491 -3.02 19.67 9.22
CA LYS A 491 -2.38 20.94 8.84
C LYS A 491 -0.91 21.02 9.24
N GLU A 492 -0.55 20.34 10.33
CA GLU A 492 0.80 20.36 10.93
C GLU A 492 1.87 19.82 9.98
N ILE A 493 1.52 18.85 9.13
CA ILE A 493 2.47 18.20 8.24
C ILE A 493 2.38 18.70 6.80
N TRP A 494 1.46 19.61 6.47
CA TRP A 494 1.18 19.97 5.08
C TRP A 494 2.38 20.58 4.32
N ASN A 495 3.32 21.20 5.05
CA ASN A 495 4.54 21.76 4.46
C ASN A 495 5.51 20.67 3.93
N SER A 496 5.28 19.40 4.27
CA SER A 496 6.03 18.24 3.82
C SER A 496 5.62 17.75 2.42
N MET A 497 6.43 16.84 1.88
CA MET A 497 6.12 16.11 0.64
C MET A 497 5.09 15.00 0.93
N MET A 498 4.01 15.00 0.16
CA MET A 498 2.99 13.96 0.19
C MET A 498 3.18 13.00 -0.98
N LEU A 499 3.23 11.71 -0.68
CA LEU A 499 3.17 10.64 -1.67
C LEU A 499 1.72 10.16 -1.73
N VAL A 500 1.00 10.54 -2.78
CA VAL A 500 -0.45 10.35 -2.88
C VAL A 500 -0.83 9.37 -3.98
N HIS A 501 -1.98 8.72 -3.84
CA HIS A 501 -2.62 7.99 -4.95
C HIS A 501 -3.43 8.89 -5.90
N TRP A 502 -3.79 10.09 -5.43
CA TRP A 502 -4.70 11.00 -6.13
C TRP A 502 -4.14 12.42 -6.22
N GLY A 503 -3.83 12.88 -7.44
CA GLY A 503 -3.25 14.21 -7.71
C GLY A 503 -4.25 15.36 -7.76
N ASN A 504 -5.26 15.37 -6.88
CA ASN A 504 -6.32 16.40 -6.90
C ASN A 504 -5.84 17.74 -6.29
N THR A 505 -5.73 18.77 -7.11
CA THR A 505 -5.31 20.13 -6.69
C THR A 505 -6.43 20.94 -6.01
N ASN A 506 -7.63 20.38 -5.86
CA ASN A 506 -8.86 21.03 -5.40
C ASN A 506 -9.36 22.18 -6.28
N SER A 507 -8.78 22.41 -7.46
CA SER A 507 -9.23 23.48 -8.35
C SER A 507 -10.56 23.17 -9.06
N LYS A 508 -10.82 21.87 -9.30
CA LYS A 508 -12.06 21.38 -9.93
C LYS A 508 -12.90 20.50 -9.01
N HIS A 509 -12.23 19.71 -8.17
CA HIS A 509 -12.86 18.82 -7.19
C HIS A 509 -12.50 19.30 -5.79
N ASN A 510 -13.24 20.30 -5.29
CA ASN A 510 -13.04 20.90 -3.96
C ASN A 510 -13.88 20.23 -2.86
N HIS A 511 -14.50 19.10 -3.17
CA HIS A 511 -15.27 18.27 -2.26
C HIS A 511 -14.87 16.81 -2.40
N SER A 512 -15.14 16.01 -1.38
CA SER A 512 -14.91 14.57 -1.40
C SER A 512 -15.76 13.89 -2.48
N THR A 513 -15.11 13.01 -3.25
CA THR A 513 -15.73 12.20 -4.32
C THR A 513 -15.71 10.70 -4.02
N THR A 514 -15.25 10.30 -2.83
CA THR A 514 -15.22 8.90 -2.43
C THR A 514 -16.62 8.27 -2.42
N ALA A 515 -16.71 6.99 -2.80
CA ALA A 515 -17.91 6.19 -2.59
C ALA A 515 -18.05 5.64 -1.16
N TYR A 516 -17.00 5.76 -0.34
CA TYR A 516 -17.00 5.33 1.05
C TYR A 516 -17.38 6.49 1.94
N TRP A 517 -18.66 6.57 2.36
CA TRP A 517 -19.16 7.69 3.18
C TRP A 517 -18.31 7.97 4.44
N ALA A 518 -17.68 6.94 5.02
CA ALA A 518 -16.82 7.04 6.20
C ALA A 518 -15.44 7.64 5.90
N ASP A 519 -15.06 7.77 4.63
CA ASP A 519 -13.80 8.40 4.20
C ASP A 519 -13.99 9.87 3.84
N ASN A 520 -15.24 10.32 3.71
CA ASN A 520 -15.58 11.68 3.31
C ASN A 520 -14.90 12.73 4.21
N TRP A 521 -13.99 13.49 3.62
CA TRP A 521 -13.18 14.47 4.33
C TRP A 521 -13.85 15.85 4.46
N ASP A 522 -14.97 16.11 3.75
CA ASP A 522 -15.67 17.42 3.79
C ASP A 522 -16.11 17.80 5.21
N LYS A 523 -16.42 16.78 6.02
CA LYS A 523 -16.88 16.93 7.40
C LYS A 523 -15.74 17.06 8.41
N ILE A 524 -14.48 16.88 8.01
CA ILE A 524 -13.33 17.06 8.89
C ILE A 524 -13.13 18.56 9.14
N PRO A 525 -13.14 19.02 10.40
CA PRO A 525 -12.98 20.43 10.71
C PRO A 525 -11.66 21.03 10.21
N SER A 526 -11.72 22.28 9.73
CA SER A 526 -10.56 23.00 9.18
C SER A 526 -9.51 23.34 10.24
N ASP A 527 -9.85 23.33 11.53
CA ASP A 527 -8.86 23.45 12.60
C ASP A 527 -8.00 22.18 12.76
N ARG A 528 -8.44 21.03 12.25
CA ARG A 528 -7.65 19.78 12.21
C ARG A 528 -6.89 19.63 10.89
N ARG A 529 -7.59 19.68 9.76
CA ARG A 529 -6.99 19.51 8.43
C ARG A 529 -6.28 20.78 7.93
N GLY A 530 -6.76 21.96 8.27
CA GLY A 530 -6.35 23.21 7.62
C GLY A 530 -7.13 23.47 6.33
N ASN A 531 -6.72 24.52 5.61
CA ASN A 531 -7.35 24.97 4.36
C ASN A 531 -6.43 24.73 3.15
N HIS A 532 -5.77 23.58 3.11
CA HIS A 532 -4.87 23.22 2.02
C HIS A 532 -5.57 22.38 0.93
N SER A 533 -4.96 22.27 -0.26
CA SER A 533 -5.42 21.37 -1.33
C SER A 533 -5.20 19.90 -0.95
N CYS A 534 -5.69 18.94 -1.73
CA CYS A 534 -5.33 17.53 -1.52
C CYS A 534 -3.97 17.15 -2.11
N PHE A 535 -3.47 17.95 -3.06
CA PHE A 535 -2.21 17.75 -3.75
C PHE A 535 -1.63 19.11 -4.15
N ASP A 536 -0.32 19.28 -3.98
CA ASP A 536 0.44 20.42 -4.46
C ASP A 536 1.50 19.94 -5.47
N PRO A 537 1.34 20.24 -6.78
CA PRO A 537 2.25 19.77 -7.82
C PRO A 537 3.68 20.31 -7.69
N ALA A 538 3.91 21.34 -6.85
CA ALA A 538 5.25 21.87 -6.62
C ALA A 538 6.08 21.03 -5.64
N LYS A 539 5.46 20.17 -4.81
CA LYS A 539 6.15 19.41 -3.76
C LYS A 539 5.72 17.94 -3.63
N ASP A 540 4.52 17.58 -4.07
CA ASP A 540 3.93 16.25 -3.86
C ASP A 540 4.13 15.35 -5.08
N LEU A 541 4.08 14.03 -4.87
CA LEU A 541 4.26 13.01 -5.91
C LEU A 541 3.06 12.07 -5.95
N VAL A 542 2.58 11.77 -7.16
CA VAL A 542 1.54 10.75 -7.38
C VAL A 542 2.21 9.39 -7.57
N LEU A 543 1.82 8.41 -6.77
CA LEU A 543 2.28 7.03 -6.84
C LEU A 543 1.31 6.15 -7.64
N PRO A 544 1.81 5.20 -8.44
CA PRO A 544 0.98 4.24 -9.18
C PRO A 544 0.39 3.19 -8.24
N ALA A 545 -0.77 2.64 -8.63
CA ALA A 545 -1.46 1.64 -7.82
C ALA A 545 -0.58 0.40 -7.63
N TRP A 546 -0.71 -0.28 -6.48
CA TRP A 546 -0.02 -1.55 -6.33
C TRP A 546 -0.54 -2.53 -7.37
N LYS A 547 0.38 -3.05 -8.18
CA LYS A 547 0.13 -4.09 -9.17
C LYS A 547 0.91 -5.31 -8.77
N ARG A 548 0.20 -6.44 -8.72
CA ARG A 548 0.81 -7.73 -8.43
C ARG A 548 1.96 -7.99 -9.42
N PRO A 549 3.09 -8.50 -8.94
CA PRO A 549 4.10 -9.08 -9.79
C PRO A 549 3.53 -10.21 -10.64
N ASP A 550 3.42 -9.99 -11.95
CA ASP A 550 3.11 -11.07 -12.89
C ASP A 550 4.40 -11.53 -13.57
N VAL A 551 4.95 -12.63 -13.06
CA VAL A 551 6.18 -13.27 -13.56
C VAL A 551 6.02 -13.70 -15.03
N THR A 552 4.82 -14.10 -15.45
CA THR A 552 4.54 -14.48 -16.84
C THR A 552 4.66 -13.27 -17.75
N SER A 553 3.98 -12.17 -17.41
CA SER A 553 4.07 -10.91 -18.14
C SER A 553 5.51 -10.38 -18.18
N LEU A 554 6.22 -10.43 -17.05
CA LEU A 554 7.61 -9.99 -16.92
C LEU A 554 8.57 -10.80 -17.79
N SER A 555 8.44 -12.13 -17.76
CA SER A 555 9.28 -13.05 -18.54
C SER A 555 9.02 -12.96 -20.03
N ALA A 556 7.75 -12.85 -20.43
CA ALA A 556 7.36 -12.70 -21.83
C ALA A 556 7.63 -11.31 -22.41
N LYS A 557 8.04 -10.34 -21.56
CA LYS A 557 8.27 -8.95 -21.93
C LYS A 557 7.10 -8.33 -22.69
N LEU A 558 5.88 -8.54 -22.18
CA LEU A 558 4.65 -8.16 -22.88
C LEU A 558 4.60 -6.69 -23.31
N TRP A 559 5.14 -5.77 -22.50
CA TRP A 559 5.25 -4.35 -22.85
C TRP A 559 6.04 -4.07 -24.14
N SER A 560 6.94 -4.98 -24.52
CA SER A 560 7.80 -4.84 -25.70
C SER A 560 7.17 -5.40 -26.98
N ARG A 561 5.93 -5.92 -26.92
CA ARG A 561 5.25 -6.48 -28.10
C ARG A 561 5.12 -5.42 -29.20
N PRO A 562 5.67 -5.67 -30.41
CA PRO A 562 5.59 -4.74 -31.53
C PRO A 562 4.16 -4.44 -31.95
N ARG A 563 3.91 -3.24 -32.46
CA ARG A 563 2.55 -2.77 -32.79
C ARG A 563 1.89 -3.64 -33.86
N GLU A 564 2.64 -4.09 -34.85
CA GLU A 564 2.22 -4.98 -35.94
C GLU A 564 1.72 -6.35 -35.45
N ASN A 565 2.13 -6.76 -34.24
CA ASN A 565 1.71 -8.03 -33.64
C ASN A 565 0.50 -7.90 -32.72
N ARG A 566 -0.07 -6.69 -32.58
CA ARG A 566 -1.24 -6.41 -31.73
C ARG A 566 -2.50 -6.50 -32.56
N LYS A 567 -3.32 -7.52 -32.29
CA LYS A 567 -4.50 -7.85 -33.09
C LYS A 567 -5.75 -7.09 -32.66
N THR A 568 -5.78 -6.59 -31.43
CA THR A 568 -6.92 -5.85 -30.89
C THR A 568 -6.66 -4.36 -31.02
N LEU A 569 -7.58 -3.62 -31.63
CA LEU A 569 -7.48 -2.17 -31.75
C LEU A 569 -7.76 -1.51 -30.40
N PHE A 570 -8.88 -1.86 -29.77
CA PHE A 570 -9.35 -1.24 -28.53
C PHE A 570 -9.81 -2.30 -27.52
N TYR A 571 -9.40 -2.16 -26.26
CA TYR A 571 -9.71 -3.11 -25.20
C TYR A 571 -10.23 -2.44 -23.92
N PHE A 572 -11.34 -2.96 -23.41
CA PHE A 572 -11.87 -2.68 -22.09
C PHE A 572 -12.51 -3.93 -21.49
N ASN A 573 -12.03 -4.29 -20.30
CA ASN A 573 -12.56 -5.38 -19.49
C ASN A 573 -12.97 -4.84 -18.12
N GLY A 574 -14.26 -4.89 -17.80
CA GLY A 574 -14.76 -4.37 -16.54
C GLY A 574 -16.26 -4.14 -16.54
N ASN A 575 -16.77 -3.67 -15.40
CA ASN A 575 -18.21 -3.46 -15.23
C ASN A 575 -18.80 -2.51 -16.30
N LEU A 576 -19.81 -2.98 -17.04
CA LEU A 576 -20.49 -2.24 -18.11
C LEU A 576 -21.89 -1.73 -17.72
N GLY A 577 -22.26 -1.84 -16.44
CA GLY A 577 -23.55 -1.40 -15.94
C GLY A 577 -24.68 -2.42 -16.08
N PRO A 578 -25.94 -2.03 -15.78
CA PRO A 578 -27.04 -2.95 -15.50
C PRO A 578 -27.52 -3.78 -16.70
N ALA A 579 -27.17 -3.39 -17.92
CA ALA A 579 -27.47 -4.13 -19.15
C ALA A 579 -26.80 -5.52 -19.19
N TYR A 580 -25.80 -5.76 -18.33
CA TYR A 580 -25.06 -7.02 -18.26
C TYR A 580 -25.32 -7.73 -16.93
N THR A 581 -25.19 -9.06 -16.94
CA THR A 581 -25.29 -9.90 -15.73
C THR A 581 -24.25 -9.45 -14.71
N SER A 582 -24.67 -9.28 -13.45
CA SER A 582 -23.80 -8.79 -12.36
C SER A 582 -23.18 -7.40 -12.59
N GLY A 583 -23.69 -6.63 -13.56
CA GLY A 583 -23.31 -5.24 -13.77
C GLY A 583 -23.84 -4.33 -12.66
N ARG A 584 -23.10 -3.27 -12.32
CA ARG A 584 -23.49 -2.32 -11.28
C ARG A 584 -24.71 -1.54 -11.74
N PRO A 585 -25.76 -1.40 -10.92
CA PRO A 585 -26.98 -0.70 -11.34
C PRO A 585 -26.78 0.80 -11.46
N GLU A 586 -25.88 1.39 -10.70
CA GLU A 586 -25.68 2.83 -10.64
C GLU A 586 -24.81 3.34 -11.80
N ALA A 587 -25.33 4.30 -12.56
CA ALA A 587 -24.54 5.00 -13.59
C ALA A 587 -23.49 5.94 -12.99
N THR A 588 -23.65 6.34 -11.72
CA THR A 588 -22.75 7.27 -11.01
C THR A 588 -21.32 6.76 -10.93
N TYR A 589 -21.11 5.44 -10.78
CA TYR A 589 -19.80 4.78 -10.71
C TYR A 589 -18.87 5.08 -11.90
N SER A 590 -19.39 5.52 -13.04
CA SER A 590 -18.55 5.95 -14.17
C SER A 590 -19.21 7.09 -14.95
N MET A 591 -20.12 7.82 -14.30
CA MET A 591 -20.88 8.92 -14.90
C MET A 591 -21.57 8.54 -16.23
N GLY A 592 -22.00 7.28 -16.36
CA GLY A 592 -22.60 6.75 -17.58
C GLY A 592 -21.63 6.39 -18.73
N ILE A 593 -20.32 6.65 -18.60
CA ILE A 593 -19.33 6.41 -19.68
C ILE A 593 -19.29 4.93 -20.07
N ARG A 594 -19.19 4.03 -19.08
CA ARG A 594 -19.08 2.58 -19.33
C ARG A 594 -20.34 2.01 -19.97
N GLN A 595 -21.51 2.47 -19.54
CA GLN A 595 -22.80 2.09 -20.11
C GLN A 595 -22.89 2.54 -21.57
N LYS A 596 -22.53 3.80 -21.84
CA LYS A 596 -22.51 4.33 -23.21
C LYS A 596 -21.51 3.58 -24.10
N LEU A 597 -20.32 3.28 -23.58
CA LEU A 597 -19.33 2.49 -24.31
C LEU A 597 -19.85 1.09 -24.62
N ALA A 598 -20.57 0.46 -23.68
CA ALA A 598 -21.15 -0.86 -23.87
C ALA A 598 -22.30 -0.88 -24.89
N ASP A 599 -23.17 0.13 -24.86
CA ASP A 599 -24.27 0.28 -25.82
C ASP A 599 -23.77 0.47 -27.25
N GLU A 600 -22.64 1.16 -27.41
CA GLU A 600 -22.05 1.42 -28.72
C GLU A 600 -21.13 0.28 -29.18
N PHE A 601 -20.25 -0.26 -28.32
CA PHE A 601 -19.15 -1.13 -28.72
C PHE A 601 -19.10 -2.48 -27.97
N GLY A 602 -20.12 -2.83 -27.19
CA GLY A 602 -20.18 -4.08 -26.44
C GLY A 602 -19.89 -5.32 -27.30
N SER A 603 -18.82 -6.04 -26.95
CA SER A 603 -18.34 -7.25 -27.64
C SER A 603 -18.91 -8.55 -27.05
N THR A 604 -19.62 -8.45 -25.93
CA THR A 604 -20.34 -9.56 -25.30
C THR A 604 -21.83 -9.27 -25.38
N PRO A 605 -22.70 -10.27 -25.66
CA PRO A 605 -24.13 -10.06 -25.64
C PRO A 605 -24.61 -9.56 -24.28
N ASN A 606 -25.47 -8.53 -24.29
CA ASN A 606 -26.15 -8.05 -23.09
C ASN A 606 -27.28 -9.02 -22.65
N LYS A 607 -28.06 -8.67 -21.62
CA LYS A 607 -29.18 -9.49 -21.13
C LYS A 607 -30.26 -9.77 -22.19
N GLU A 608 -30.40 -8.90 -23.18
CA GLU A 608 -31.31 -9.10 -24.32
C GLU A 608 -30.67 -9.86 -25.50
N GLY A 609 -29.44 -10.36 -25.33
CA GLY A 609 -28.71 -11.12 -26.35
C GLY A 609 -28.13 -10.26 -27.48
N LYS A 610 -27.98 -8.94 -27.29
CA LYS A 610 -27.50 -7.99 -28.31
C LYS A 610 -26.07 -7.55 -28.06
N LEU A 611 -25.31 -7.39 -29.14
CA LEU A 611 -24.01 -6.70 -29.15
C LEU A 611 -24.20 -5.18 -29.27
N GLY A 612 -23.12 -4.41 -29.06
CA GLY A 612 -23.10 -2.97 -29.26
C GLY A 612 -23.45 -2.57 -30.70
N LYS A 613 -24.03 -1.38 -30.88
CA LYS A 613 -24.50 -0.87 -32.19
C LYS A 613 -23.41 -0.80 -33.26
N GLN A 614 -22.18 -0.57 -32.83
CA GLN A 614 -20.97 -0.40 -33.64
C GLN A 614 -19.94 -1.49 -33.29
N TYR A 615 -20.41 -2.70 -32.95
CA TYR A 615 -19.54 -3.84 -32.72
C TYR A 615 -18.56 -4.06 -33.89
N ALA A 616 -17.30 -4.32 -33.54
CA ALA A 616 -16.23 -4.70 -34.45
C ALA A 616 -15.39 -5.80 -33.81
N GLU A 617 -14.86 -6.73 -34.62
CA GLU A 617 -14.12 -7.90 -34.14
C GLU A 617 -12.83 -7.53 -33.38
N ASP A 618 -12.19 -6.42 -33.74
CA ASP A 618 -10.97 -5.90 -33.14
C ASP A 618 -11.22 -4.90 -31.99
N VAL A 619 -12.48 -4.72 -31.58
CA VAL A 619 -12.88 -3.87 -30.44
C VAL A 619 -13.50 -4.74 -29.36
N VAL A 620 -12.77 -4.92 -28.27
CA VAL A 620 -13.18 -5.74 -27.13
C VAL A 620 -13.66 -4.83 -26.00
N VAL A 621 -14.97 -4.81 -25.78
CA VAL A 621 -15.60 -4.16 -24.62
C VAL A 621 -16.48 -5.20 -23.94
N THR A 622 -16.06 -5.71 -22.78
CA THR A 622 -16.71 -6.87 -22.15
C THR A 622 -16.74 -6.75 -20.62
N PRO A 623 -17.80 -7.27 -19.96
CA PRO A 623 -17.83 -7.39 -18.50
C PRO A 623 -17.22 -8.71 -18.01
N LEU A 624 -16.90 -9.64 -18.90
CA LEU A 624 -16.43 -10.97 -18.55
C LEU A 624 -14.96 -10.90 -18.13
N ARG A 625 -14.65 -11.27 -16.89
CA ARG A 625 -13.26 -11.27 -16.39
C ARG A 625 -12.39 -12.19 -17.26
N SER A 626 -11.28 -11.66 -17.78
CA SER A 626 -10.33 -12.47 -18.56
C SER A 626 -9.42 -13.29 -17.63
N GLU A 627 -9.17 -14.54 -18.02
CA GLU A 627 -8.15 -15.40 -17.37
C GLU A 627 -6.72 -15.02 -17.79
N ASN A 628 -6.56 -14.36 -18.94
CA ASN A 628 -5.27 -13.93 -19.51
C ASN A 628 -5.20 -12.41 -19.68
N TYR A 629 -5.72 -11.67 -18.68
CA TYR A 629 -5.93 -10.23 -18.76
C TYR A 629 -4.71 -9.42 -19.25
N HIS A 630 -3.50 -9.72 -18.77
CA HIS A 630 -2.29 -9.01 -19.20
C HIS A 630 -1.89 -9.31 -20.65
N GLU A 631 -2.10 -10.53 -21.13
CA GLU A 631 -1.88 -10.90 -22.53
C GLU A 631 -2.87 -10.20 -23.46
N ASP A 632 -4.13 -10.10 -23.06
CA ASP A 632 -5.16 -9.40 -23.84
C ASP A 632 -4.82 -7.91 -23.97
N ILE A 633 -4.38 -7.28 -22.87
CA ILE A 633 -3.90 -5.89 -22.91
C ILE A 633 -2.66 -5.77 -23.81
N ALA A 634 -1.69 -6.67 -23.68
CA ALA A 634 -0.47 -6.65 -24.50
C ALA A 634 -0.76 -6.84 -26.00
N ASN A 635 -1.80 -7.60 -26.33
CA ASN A 635 -2.30 -7.79 -27.68
C ASN A 635 -3.12 -6.59 -28.21
N SER A 636 -3.35 -5.58 -27.37
CA SER A 636 -4.18 -4.42 -27.68
C SER A 636 -3.36 -3.17 -27.99
N THR A 637 -3.81 -2.37 -28.96
CA THR A 637 -3.17 -1.09 -29.29
C THR A 637 -3.60 0.00 -28.32
N PHE A 638 -4.90 0.14 -28.08
CA PHE A 638 -5.50 1.12 -27.19
C PHE A 638 -6.27 0.43 -26.06
N CYS A 639 -6.11 0.90 -24.83
CA CYS A 639 -6.78 0.33 -23.66
C CYS A 639 -7.52 1.42 -22.90
N ALA A 640 -8.80 1.19 -22.64
CA ALA A 640 -9.66 2.20 -22.04
C ALA A 640 -9.37 2.36 -20.54
N VAL A 641 -9.03 3.59 -20.15
CA VAL A 641 -8.85 4.01 -18.77
C VAL A 641 -10.08 4.84 -18.39
N LEU A 642 -11.13 4.15 -17.96
CA LEU A 642 -12.43 4.74 -17.65
C LEU A 642 -12.59 4.93 -16.13
N PRO A 643 -13.12 6.07 -15.68
CA PRO A 643 -13.28 6.35 -14.26
C PRO A 643 -14.15 5.31 -13.56
N GLY A 644 -13.88 5.11 -12.28
CA GLY A 644 -14.76 4.46 -11.30
C GLY A 644 -15.38 5.52 -10.40
N ASP A 645 -15.53 5.21 -9.11
CA ASP A 645 -15.68 6.19 -8.02
C ASP A 645 -14.36 6.95 -7.76
N GLY A 646 -13.69 7.41 -8.82
CA GLY A 646 -12.34 7.97 -8.76
C GLY A 646 -11.46 7.59 -9.95
N TRP A 647 -10.14 7.67 -9.75
CA TRP A 647 -9.13 7.33 -10.75
C TRP A 647 -9.09 5.82 -11.04
N SER A 648 -8.84 5.46 -12.30
CA SER A 648 -8.83 4.06 -12.72
C SER A 648 -7.43 3.48 -12.62
N GLY A 649 -7.22 2.51 -11.73
CA GLY A 649 -5.99 1.73 -11.67
C GLY A 649 -5.66 0.93 -12.95
N ARG A 650 -6.47 1.05 -14.01
CA ARG A 650 -6.22 0.44 -15.33
C ARG A 650 -5.15 1.18 -16.12
N MET A 651 -4.83 2.43 -15.76
CA MET A 651 -3.77 3.17 -16.44
C MET A 651 -2.43 2.45 -16.29
N GLU A 652 -2.13 1.99 -15.08
CA GLU A 652 -0.94 1.22 -14.76
C GLU A 652 -0.92 -0.11 -15.52
N ASP A 653 -2.04 -0.85 -15.56
CA ASP A 653 -2.11 -2.10 -16.33
C ASP A 653 -1.82 -1.87 -17.81
N SER A 654 -2.37 -0.81 -18.38
CA SER A 654 -2.16 -0.45 -19.79
C SER A 654 -0.68 -0.17 -20.06
N ILE A 655 -0.07 0.69 -19.24
CA ILE A 655 1.34 1.07 -19.38
C ILE A 655 2.28 -0.13 -19.18
N LEU A 656 2.04 -0.94 -18.13
CA LEU A 656 2.88 -2.09 -17.78
C LEU A 656 2.88 -3.20 -18.86
N GLN A 657 1.84 -3.25 -19.69
CA GLN A 657 1.75 -4.18 -20.83
C GLN A 657 1.95 -3.48 -22.18
N GLY A 658 2.36 -2.20 -22.17
CA GLY A 658 2.69 -1.42 -23.37
C GLY A 658 1.48 -1.01 -24.20
N CYS A 659 0.25 -1.15 -23.71
CA CYS A 659 -0.97 -0.66 -24.37
C CYS A 659 -1.14 0.84 -24.17
N ILE A 660 -1.58 1.56 -25.20
CA ILE A 660 -1.74 3.02 -25.13
C ILE A 660 -2.99 3.33 -24.29
N PRO A 661 -2.87 3.98 -23.13
CA PRO A 661 -4.02 4.30 -22.29
C PRO A 661 -4.89 5.38 -22.97
N VAL A 662 -6.19 5.10 -23.11
CA VAL A 662 -7.19 6.05 -23.59
C VAL A 662 -8.05 6.50 -22.41
N VAL A 663 -7.77 7.70 -21.93
CA VAL A 663 -8.52 8.32 -20.83
C VAL A 663 -9.79 8.96 -21.38
N ILE A 664 -10.95 8.54 -20.88
CA ILE A 664 -12.25 9.17 -21.19
C ILE A 664 -12.85 9.65 -19.88
N GLN A 665 -13.08 10.95 -19.77
CA GLN A 665 -13.66 11.57 -18.58
C GLN A 665 -14.75 12.57 -18.99
N VAL A 666 -15.77 12.71 -18.16
CA VAL A 666 -16.82 13.72 -18.36
C VAL A 666 -16.23 15.08 -18.00
N GLN A 667 -16.39 16.05 -18.90
CA GLN A 667 -16.06 17.44 -18.61
C GLN A 667 -17.20 18.03 -17.78
N TYR A 668 -16.92 18.35 -16.51
CA TYR A 668 -17.81 19.12 -15.65
C TYR A 668 -17.60 20.62 -15.81
#